data_AF-A0A937KL76-F1
#
_entry.id   AF-A0A937KL76-F1
#
_cell.length_a   1.000
_cell.length_b   1.000
_cell.length_c   1.000
_cell.angle_alpha   90.00
_cell.angle_beta   90.00
_cell.angle_gamma   90.00
#
_symmetry.space_group_name_H-M   'P 1'
#
loop_
_entity.id
_entity.type
_entity.pdbx_description
1 polymer ?
#
loop_
_entity_poly.entity_id
_entity_poly.type
_entity_poly.pdbx_seq_one_letter_code
_entity_poly.pdbx_strand_id
1 'polypeptide(L)'
;MRKYLKPHRGLRTASVASALLVVGVVVLFLVLAPSGHDDRVFAAGNGTVEPIDCNNDPVGLVQVYADSGSYVLRKFNISDGQQVDLDPVWSLDAAFMADFTNLNAFALNPVSGYAYGAADHSSDGTRVIFRFDRDGDVEIVGKPEGSAIKAVFTSMGDLLYGADKYSGLDALSGVSIANYASAPTLIAVDDADITLTDGNDYARAIIDGADYVIGKKNPDEVLSVNKLGDDLPKVDFSLEFRDQNGNPLTSYTAAGDGWGAAYSVGGDAYFSSNSGDGLFRIRASDIDVATNKAVAYRVVATTQTTSSNDGFACPNDPVVLELPPTPPSPIDCSVEKNLGLLQVINEDGVANIKQLDPETGNYSNVGRINFAELGIPGASINGVAIDARTGSAYGTLSVPGEGSYIVQFDLAGNLVYLAEGSLGYAGAISSDGLFVGGGSALVTMQLPTAWSPDRTTVPQAETSTPIPLLEAGDLAIVELEDASNTEVAVFWNAQNQKLVVFPVTDPSTRSEFDLDLGTDSVPGGIAGAAWSANGTLYLSFNAGTGVLAIDPAAIDLSNSGGTVQGAMVLDSSEATSSNDGMSCAEVLVVPPPPPPPTTSTTTTTVAPTTTTTVAPTATTVPPESSIMFDENGGSECADLDQSGTPNASTAVGDCEPTKPGHTFIGWNENCDESGTWYSASASISFPESGTTTLCGIFRPIELASTGQSSHQPLALAVVGAAISLLIFLSRRWFAIRSVR
;
A
#
# COMPACT_ATOMS: atom_id res chain seq x y z
N MET A 1 -22.93 84.18 4.04
CA MET A 1 -22.90 85.60 4.50
C MET A 1 -23.42 85.67 5.94
N ARG A 2 -22.93 86.59 6.79
CA ARG A 2 -23.31 86.81 8.22
C ARG A 2 -23.10 85.57 9.14
N LYS A 3 -22.06 85.42 9.98
CA LYS A 3 -21.23 86.32 10.83
C LYS A 3 -21.89 86.68 12.19
N TYR A 4 -21.12 86.45 13.28
CA TYR A 4 -21.35 86.76 14.71
C TYR A 4 -22.21 85.73 15.51
N LEU A 5 -21.97 85.38 16.80
CA LEU A 5 -20.98 85.78 17.83
C LEU A 5 -20.67 84.64 18.89
N LYS A 6 -19.49 84.69 19.53
CA LYS A 6 -19.12 84.31 20.93
C LYS A 6 -18.61 85.62 21.61
N PRO A 7 -18.45 85.86 22.94
CA PRO A 7 -17.97 84.98 24.05
C PRO A 7 -18.81 85.15 25.37
N HIS A 8 -18.55 84.62 26.58
CA HIS A 8 -17.40 84.52 27.52
C HIS A 8 -17.66 83.35 28.53
N ARG A 9 -16.72 82.56 29.10
CA ARG A 9 -15.49 82.76 29.94
C ARG A 9 -15.74 82.89 31.47
N GLY A 10 -15.29 81.90 32.27
CA GLY A 10 -15.17 81.93 33.76
C GLY A 10 -15.47 80.57 34.44
N LEU A 11 -14.51 79.65 34.61
CA LEU A 11 -13.58 79.42 35.76
C LEU A 11 -14.16 78.74 37.02
N ARG A 12 -13.66 77.51 37.33
CA ARG A 12 -13.36 76.84 38.64
C ARG A 12 -14.39 76.96 39.80
N THR A 13 -14.78 75.94 40.56
CA THR A 13 -13.99 74.95 41.36
C THR A 13 -14.84 73.73 41.76
N ALA A 14 -14.21 72.68 42.31
CA ALA A 14 -14.87 71.44 42.74
C ALA A 14 -15.53 71.50 44.14
N SER A 15 -16.51 70.63 44.39
CA SER A 15 -16.73 69.97 45.69
C SER A 15 -17.50 68.65 45.52
N VAL A 16 -17.17 67.66 46.35
CA VAL A 16 -17.84 66.36 46.48
C VAL A 16 -18.97 66.45 47.50
N ALA A 17 -20.08 65.71 47.31
CA ALA A 17 -20.70 64.81 48.31
C ALA A 17 -22.22 64.59 48.15
N SER A 18 -22.63 63.35 48.50
CA SER A 18 -23.94 62.95 49.04
C SER A 18 -25.15 62.79 48.10
N ALA A 19 -25.33 61.52 47.73
CA ALA A 19 -26.53 60.83 47.30
C ALA A 19 -27.89 61.34 47.83
N LEU A 20 -28.93 61.19 47.00
CA LEU A 20 -30.24 60.74 47.46
C LEU A 20 -30.86 59.75 46.45
N LEU A 21 -31.44 58.68 46.98
CA LEU A 21 -32.07 57.59 46.23
C LEU A 21 -33.48 58.03 45.75
N VAL A 22 -33.79 57.90 44.46
CA VAL A 22 -35.17 57.94 43.96
C VAL A 22 -35.43 56.73 43.08
N VAL A 23 -36.34 55.88 43.53
CA VAL A 23 -36.81 54.69 42.81
C VAL A 23 -37.70 55.13 41.65
N GLY A 24 -37.32 54.79 40.43
CA GLY A 24 -38.10 55.01 39.21
C GLY A 24 -38.27 53.70 38.46
N VAL A 25 -39.37 52.98 38.74
CA VAL A 25 -39.73 51.76 38.00
C VAL A 25 -40.19 52.16 36.60
N VAL A 26 -39.41 51.81 35.58
CA VAL A 26 -39.83 51.86 34.17
C VAL A 26 -40.08 50.42 33.73
N VAL A 27 -41.35 50.02 33.67
CA VAL A 27 -41.77 48.77 33.02
C VAL A 27 -41.70 49.00 31.52
N LEU A 28 -40.57 48.63 30.92
CA LEU A 28 -40.49 48.44 29.48
C LEU A 28 -40.89 47.01 29.17
N PHE A 29 -42.04 46.82 28.52
CA PHE A 29 -42.40 45.53 27.92
C PHE A 29 -41.43 45.24 26.76
N LEU A 30 -40.32 44.56 27.04
CA LEU A 30 -39.68 43.75 26.01
C LEU A 30 -40.61 42.57 25.73
N VAL A 31 -40.97 42.41 24.47
CA VAL A 31 -41.53 41.14 23.98
C VAL A 31 -40.40 40.12 24.10
N LEU A 32 -40.55 39.16 25.01
CA LEU A 32 -39.72 37.96 25.02
C LEU A 32 -40.08 37.15 23.77
N ALA A 33 -39.30 37.32 22.72
CA ALA A 33 -39.07 36.22 21.79
C ALA A 33 -38.30 35.13 22.56
N PRO A 34 -38.70 33.85 22.49
CA PRO A 34 -37.93 32.77 23.09
C PRO A 34 -36.69 32.51 22.23
N SER A 35 -35.65 33.32 22.43
CA SER A 35 -34.29 33.03 21.97
C SER A 35 -33.57 32.35 23.12
N GLY A 36 -33.70 31.03 23.17
CA GLY A 36 -33.31 30.23 24.33
C GLY A 36 -33.25 28.74 24.02
N HIS A 37 -32.47 28.38 23.00
CA HIS A 37 -31.70 27.15 23.03
C HIS A 37 -30.27 27.55 23.41
N ASP A 38 -29.90 27.24 24.65
CA ASP A 38 -28.58 27.48 25.25
C ASP A 38 -27.99 26.10 25.61
N ASP A 39 -28.15 25.17 24.66
CA ASP A 39 -27.86 23.75 24.79
C ASP A 39 -26.45 23.51 24.26
N ARG A 40 -25.53 23.21 25.18
CA ARG A 40 -24.08 23.15 24.92
C ARG A 40 -23.65 21.97 24.06
N VAL A 41 -24.52 20.97 23.99
CA VAL A 41 -24.49 19.75 23.21
C VAL A 41 -25.94 19.56 22.79
N PHE A 42 -26.18 19.26 21.51
CA PHE A 42 -27.48 18.79 21.05
C PHE A 42 -27.61 17.35 21.53
N ALA A 43 -28.25 17.16 22.69
CA ALA A 43 -28.17 15.91 23.44
C ALA A 43 -29.42 15.04 23.27
N ALA A 44 -29.23 13.86 22.69
CA ALA A 44 -30.19 12.76 22.73
C ALA A 44 -30.10 11.99 24.07
N GLY A 45 -28.95 12.05 24.75
CA GLY A 45 -28.61 11.27 25.95
C GLY A 45 -28.00 12.07 27.11
N ASN A 46 -26.82 11.63 27.57
CA ASN A 46 -26.23 12.04 28.85
C ASN A 46 -25.51 13.41 28.79
N GLY A 47 -25.36 14.00 27.61
CA GLY A 47 -25.00 15.41 27.43
C GLY A 47 -23.54 15.69 27.10
N THR A 48 -22.82 14.72 26.52
CA THR A 48 -21.44 14.86 26.03
C THR A 48 -21.17 13.84 24.93
N VAL A 49 -20.60 14.29 23.80
CA VAL A 49 -20.18 13.40 22.72
C VAL A 49 -19.05 12.47 23.20
N GLU A 50 -19.25 11.16 23.08
CA GLU A 50 -18.28 10.11 23.43
C GLU A 50 -17.55 9.52 22.20
N PRO A 51 -16.28 9.09 22.33
CA PRO A 51 -15.55 8.45 21.23
C PRO A 51 -16.01 6.99 21.03
N ILE A 52 -16.02 6.54 19.78
CA ILE A 52 -16.29 5.15 19.39
C ILE A 52 -15.09 4.27 19.76
N ASP A 53 -15.32 3.22 20.56
CA ASP A 53 -14.31 2.24 20.93
C ASP A 53 -14.05 1.22 19.81
N CYS A 54 -13.28 1.63 18.81
CA CYS A 54 -12.91 0.79 17.66
C CYS A 54 -12.16 -0.51 18.01
N ASN A 55 -11.70 -0.70 19.25
CA ASN A 55 -10.93 -1.89 19.64
C ASN A 55 -11.81 -2.96 20.28
N ASN A 56 -12.80 -2.57 21.08
CA ASN A 56 -13.69 -3.50 21.79
C ASN A 56 -15.11 -3.57 21.20
N ASP A 57 -15.53 -2.54 20.47
CA ASP A 57 -16.86 -2.37 19.90
C ASP A 57 -16.74 -1.76 18.48
N PRO A 58 -16.34 -2.55 17.47
CA PRO A 58 -16.25 -2.09 16.08
C PRO A 58 -17.62 -1.83 15.46
N VAL A 59 -17.67 -0.98 14.43
CA VAL A 59 -18.91 -0.44 13.85
C VAL A 59 -19.25 -1.05 12.48
N GLY A 60 -18.29 -1.71 11.83
CA GLY A 60 -18.33 -2.11 10.44
C GLY A 60 -18.17 -0.93 9.49
N LEU A 61 -18.65 -1.12 8.25
CA LEU A 61 -18.77 -0.02 7.29
C LEU A 61 -20.05 0.75 7.59
N VAL A 62 -19.95 1.98 8.11
CA VAL A 62 -21.10 2.86 8.39
C VAL A 62 -21.26 3.84 7.24
N GLN A 63 -22.45 3.88 6.65
CA GLN A 63 -22.81 4.79 5.58
C GLN A 63 -23.84 5.80 6.08
N VAL A 64 -23.60 7.08 5.80
CA VAL A 64 -24.57 8.15 5.99
C VAL A 64 -25.11 8.52 4.63
N TYR A 65 -26.43 8.61 4.45
CA TYR A 65 -27.01 8.93 3.14
C TYR A 65 -28.40 9.58 3.25
N ALA A 66 -28.82 10.26 2.18
CA ALA A 66 -30.15 10.86 2.10
C ALA A 66 -31.25 9.80 1.86
N ASP A 67 -32.20 9.68 2.78
CA ASP A 67 -33.41 8.86 2.66
C ASP A 67 -34.66 9.73 2.85
N SER A 68 -35.54 9.72 1.84
CA SER A 68 -36.90 10.28 1.91
C SER A 68 -36.98 11.76 2.34
N GLY A 69 -35.90 12.53 2.18
CA GLY A 69 -35.80 13.95 2.57
C GLY A 69 -35.15 14.22 3.93
N SER A 70 -34.62 13.19 4.60
CA SER A 70 -33.75 13.27 5.78
C SER A 70 -32.41 12.58 5.48
N TYR A 71 -31.45 12.66 6.41
CA TYR A 71 -30.28 11.79 6.43
C TYR A 71 -30.47 10.66 7.44
N VAL A 72 -29.89 9.49 7.16
CA VAL A 72 -29.88 8.31 8.03
C VAL A 72 -28.47 7.73 8.13
N LEU A 73 -28.15 7.12 9.27
CA LEU A 73 -26.90 6.41 9.51
C LEU A 73 -27.20 4.91 9.57
N ARG A 74 -26.50 4.10 8.78
CA ARG A 74 -26.72 2.65 8.69
C ARG A 74 -25.42 1.87 8.51
N LYS A 75 -25.42 0.61 8.95
CA LYS A 75 -24.34 -0.33 8.62
C LYS A 75 -24.57 -0.85 7.20
N PHE A 76 -23.54 -0.80 6.38
CA PHE A 76 -23.49 -1.50 5.11
C PHE A 76 -23.25 -3.00 5.38
N ASN A 77 -24.17 -3.85 4.93
CA ASN A 77 -24.07 -5.30 5.08
C ASN A 77 -23.35 -5.91 3.87
N ILE A 78 -22.15 -6.46 4.07
CA ILE A 78 -21.35 -7.06 2.98
C ILE A 78 -22.08 -8.26 2.33
N SER A 79 -22.84 -9.03 3.10
CA SER A 79 -23.43 -10.29 2.62
C SER A 79 -24.50 -10.12 1.53
N ASP A 80 -25.16 -8.96 1.45
CA ASP A 80 -26.24 -8.66 0.49
C ASP A 80 -26.17 -7.23 -0.12
N GLY A 81 -25.18 -6.44 0.27
CA GLY A 81 -24.97 -5.07 -0.20
C GLY A 81 -26.05 -4.06 0.21
N GLN A 82 -26.91 -4.39 1.18
CA GLN A 82 -27.97 -3.49 1.67
C GLN A 82 -27.48 -2.64 2.84
N GLN A 83 -28.10 -1.47 3.05
CA GLN A 83 -27.91 -0.72 4.30
C GLN A 83 -28.93 -1.19 5.35
N VAL A 84 -28.43 -1.71 6.48
CA VAL A 84 -29.24 -2.16 7.61
C VAL A 84 -29.12 -1.20 8.79
N ASP A 85 -30.17 -1.14 9.61
CA ASP A 85 -30.14 -0.31 10.84
C ASP A 85 -29.02 -0.80 11.78
N LEU A 86 -28.36 0.15 12.45
CA LEU A 86 -27.39 -0.13 13.51
C LEU A 86 -28.13 -0.67 14.76
N ASP A 87 -27.44 -1.44 15.62
CA ASP A 87 -27.97 -1.92 16.90
C ASP A 87 -27.03 -1.50 18.05
N PRO A 88 -27.42 -0.54 18.93
CA PRO A 88 -28.65 0.24 18.87
C PRO A 88 -28.69 1.16 17.62
N VAL A 89 -29.89 1.63 17.26
CA VAL A 89 -30.07 2.55 16.11
C VAL A 89 -29.42 3.89 16.41
N TRP A 90 -28.46 4.30 15.58
CA TRP A 90 -27.86 5.63 15.69
C TRP A 90 -28.71 6.66 14.96
N SER A 91 -29.05 7.75 15.65
CA SER A 91 -29.75 8.89 15.07
C SER A 91 -29.19 10.17 15.66
N LEU A 92 -28.79 11.12 14.82
CA LEU A 92 -28.39 12.45 15.29
C LEU A 92 -29.57 13.15 15.98
N ASP A 93 -29.28 13.97 16.98
CA ASP A 93 -30.30 14.70 17.76
C ASP A 93 -31.33 15.43 16.87
N ALA A 94 -32.59 15.37 17.29
CA ALA A 94 -33.71 15.89 16.53
C ALA A 94 -33.78 17.43 16.48
N ALA A 95 -33.18 18.14 17.45
CA ALA A 95 -33.06 19.60 17.38
C ALA A 95 -31.91 20.02 16.46
N PHE A 96 -30.78 19.30 16.48
CA PHE A 96 -29.72 19.47 15.48
C PHE A 96 -30.27 19.28 14.05
N MET A 97 -31.00 18.18 13.81
CA MET A 97 -31.63 17.88 12.51
C MET A 97 -32.78 18.83 12.12
N ALA A 98 -33.25 19.69 13.01
CA ALA A 98 -34.23 20.73 12.71
C ALA A 98 -33.57 22.05 12.26
N ASP A 99 -32.39 22.37 12.81
CA ASP A 99 -31.63 23.57 12.51
C ASP A 99 -30.60 23.36 11.39
N PHE A 100 -30.16 22.13 11.11
CA PHE A 100 -29.11 21.79 10.13
C PHE A 100 -29.60 20.88 8.99
N THR A 101 -29.04 21.10 7.79
CA THR A 101 -29.35 20.37 6.54
C THR A 101 -28.06 20.07 5.75
N ASN A 102 -28.16 19.39 4.61
CA ASN A 102 -27.01 19.05 3.73
C ASN A 102 -25.85 18.40 4.49
N LEU A 103 -26.16 17.35 5.25
CA LEU A 103 -25.15 16.59 5.99
C LEU A 103 -24.22 15.87 5.02
N ASN A 104 -22.92 16.01 5.24
CA ASN A 104 -21.90 15.47 4.35
C ASN A 104 -20.54 15.38 5.08
N ALA A 105 -19.46 14.97 4.41
CA ALA A 105 -18.09 14.98 4.91
C ALA A 105 -17.89 14.16 6.19
N PHE A 106 -18.42 12.93 6.21
CA PHE A 106 -18.35 12.06 7.37
C PHE A 106 -17.02 11.30 7.41
N ALA A 107 -16.36 11.31 8.58
CA ALA A 107 -15.12 10.59 8.78
C ALA A 107 -14.90 10.26 10.27
N LEU A 108 -14.11 9.21 10.55
CA LEU A 108 -13.78 8.77 11.90
C LEU A 108 -12.31 9.02 12.21
N ASN A 109 -12.01 9.71 13.31
CA ASN A 109 -10.62 9.97 13.71
C ASN A 109 -9.96 8.68 14.25
N PRO A 110 -8.88 8.18 13.63
CA PRO A 110 -8.25 6.91 14.01
C PRO A 110 -7.50 6.96 15.35
N VAL A 111 -7.13 8.16 15.81
CA VAL A 111 -6.37 8.36 17.05
C VAL A 111 -7.32 8.61 18.23
N SER A 112 -8.36 9.40 18.02
CA SER A 112 -9.26 9.82 19.11
C SER A 112 -10.58 9.05 19.17
N GLY A 113 -10.94 8.27 18.14
CA GLY A 113 -12.23 7.56 18.04
C GLY A 113 -13.46 8.46 17.85
N TYR A 114 -13.30 9.77 17.69
CA TYR A 114 -14.44 10.67 17.49
C TYR A 114 -14.90 10.64 16.03
N ALA A 115 -16.20 10.46 15.81
CA ALA A 115 -16.81 10.60 14.49
C ALA A 115 -17.15 12.07 14.23
N TYR A 116 -16.90 12.53 13.01
CA TYR A 116 -17.12 13.90 12.55
C TYR A 116 -17.99 13.90 11.29
N GLY A 117 -18.67 15.03 11.07
CA GLY A 117 -19.40 15.35 9.85
C GLY A 117 -19.45 16.86 9.64
N ALA A 118 -19.99 17.27 8.50
CA ALA A 118 -20.29 18.66 8.19
C ALA A 118 -21.76 18.86 7.83
N ALA A 119 -22.32 20.04 8.12
CA ALA A 119 -23.71 20.38 7.81
C ALA A 119 -23.89 21.89 7.56
N ASP A 120 -24.93 22.27 6.81
CA ASP A 120 -25.34 23.66 6.60
C ASP A 120 -26.39 24.09 7.62
N HIS A 121 -26.17 25.22 8.28
CA HIS A 121 -27.19 25.85 9.12
C HIS A 121 -28.34 26.41 8.25
N SER A 122 -29.55 25.93 8.49
CA SER A 122 -30.69 26.05 7.55
C SER A 122 -31.20 27.48 7.31
N SER A 123 -30.85 28.43 8.18
CA SER A 123 -31.32 29.82 8.06
C SER A 123 -30.39 30.75 7.28
N ASP A 124 -29.10 30.43 7.18
CA ASP A 124 -28.07 31.28 6.58
C ASP A 124 -27.10 30.54 5.63
N GLY A 125 -27.17 29.21 5.55
CA GLY A 125 -26.33 28.38 4.68
C GLY A 125 -24.87 28.25 5.16
N THR A 126 -24.58 28.55 6.42
CA THR A 126 -23.22 28.45 6.96
C THR A 126 -22.86 27.00 7.27
N ARG A 127 -21.82 26.50 6.61
CA ARG A 127 -21.22 25.19 6.90
C ARG A 127 -20.62 25.18 8.31
N VAL A 128 -20.81 24.08 9.03
CA VAL A 128 -20.09 23.74 10.27
C VAL A 128 -19.48 22.35 10.16
N ILE A 129 -18.39 22.12 10.89
CA ILE A 129 -17.95 20.76 11.27
C ILE A 129 -18.49 20.47 12.67
N PHE A 130 -19.06 19.29 12.84
CA PHE A 130 -19.56 18.76 14.10
C PHE A 130 -18.94 17.39 14.40
N ARG A 131 -18.99 16.97 15.67
CA ARG A 131 -18.72 15.60 16.09
C ARG A 131 -19.95 14.98 16.73
N PHE A 132 -20.06 13.66 16.65
CA PHE A 132 -21.21 12.91 17.15
C PHE A 132 -20.80 11.52 17.67
N ASP A 133 -21.72 10.87 18.38
CA ASP A 133 -21.54 9.53 18.93
C ASP A 133 -22.70 8.57 18.61
N ARG A 134 -22.70 7.41 19.28
CA ARG A 134 -23.67 6.33 19.06
C ARG A 134 -25.08 6.62 19.56
N ASP A 135 -25.19 7.39 20.65
CA ASP A 135 -26.47 7.69 21.30
C ASP A 135 -27.16 8.89 20.65
N GLY A 136 -26.43 9.64 19.80
CA GLY A 136 -26.96 10.74 19.00
C GLY A 136 -26.61 12.13 19.51
N ASP A 137 -25.76 12.24 20.53
CA ASP A 137 -25.28 13.53 21.03
C ASP A 137 -24.42 14.19 19.93
N VAL A 138 -24.62 15.50 19.69
CA VAL A 138 -23.90 16.28 18.66
C VAL A 138 -23.29 17.55 19.24
N GLU A 139 -22.03 17.82 18.89
CA GLU A 139 -21.30 19.02 19.28
C GLU A 139 -20.67 19.73 18.07
N ILE A 140 -20.89 21.04 17.96
CA ILE A 140 -20.30 21.87 16.89
C ILE A 140 -18.84 22.18 17.24
N VAL A 141 -17.94 21.85 16.33
CA VAL A 141 -16.48 21.95 16.52
C VAL A 141 -15.90 23.21 15.84
N GLY A 142 -16.53 23.70 14.77
CA GLY A 142 -16.15 24.97 14.15
C GLY A 142 -16.81 25.22 12.79
N LYS A 143 -16.44 26.34 12.16
CA LYS A 143 -16.85 26.72 10.80
C LYS A 143 -15.65 26.53 9.86
N PRO A 144 -15.67 25.57 8.92
CA PRO A 144 -14.55 25.35 8.01
C PRO A 144 -14.36 26.52 7.04
N GLU A 145 -13.17 26.63 6.46
CA GLU A 145 -12.97 27.46 5.27
C GLU A 145 -13.35 26.67 4.02
N GLY A 146 -14.05 27.31 3.08
CA GLY A 146 -14.56 26.60 1.89
C GLY A 146 -15.74 25.67 2.20
N SER A 147 -15.97 24.68 1.34
CA SER A 147 -17.28 24.00 1.27
C SER A 147 -17.43 22.76 2.18
N ALA A 148 -16.34 22.08 2.59
CA ALA A 148 -16.37 20.83 3.36
C ALA A 148 -17.46 19.83 2.87
N ILE A 149 -17.18 19.17 1.74
CA ILE A 149 -18.10 18.31 0.96
C ILE A 149 -17.58 16.88 0.76
N LYS A 150 -16.74 16.42 1.70
CA LYS A 150 -16.08 15.11 1.82
C LYS A 150 -14.98 15.25 2.88
N ALA A 151 -14.64 14.18 3.59
CA ALA A 151 -13.58 14.20 4.59
C ALA A 151 -12.85 12.86 4.72
N VAL A 152 -11.62 12.91 5.23
CA VAL A 152 -10.85 11.73 5.66
C VAL A 152 -9.79 12.13 6.69
N PHE A 153 -9.38 11.20 7.56
CA PHE A 153 -8.35 11.43 8.58
C PHE A 153 -7.01 10.75 8.23
N THR A 154 -5.87 11.42 8.47
CA THR A 154 -4.52 10.79 8.45
C THR A 154 -4.38 9.75 9.56
N SER A 155 -3.37 8.88 9.48
CA SER A 155 -2.96 7.97 10.56
C SER A 155 -2.61 8.71 11.86
N MET A 156 -2.03 9.91 11.75
CA MET A 156 -1.75 10.81 12.88
C MET A 156 -3.01 11.51 13.43
N GLY A 157 -4.16 11.33 12.76
CA GLY A 157 -5.45 11.86 13.17
C GLY A 157 -5.71 13.28 12.68
N ASP A 158 -5.07 13.75 11.60
CA ASP A 158 -5.35 15.05 10.97
C ASP A 158 -6.52 15.00 9.98
N LEU A 159 -7.28 16.08 9.83
CA LEU A 159 -8.53 16.11 9.07
C LEU A 159 -8.35 16.86 7.75
N LEU A 160 -8.57 16.14 6.66
CA LEU A 160 -8.67 16.69 5.31
C LEU A 160 -10.15 16.81 4.93
N TYR A 161 -10.54 17.93 4.31
CA TYR A 161 -11.91 18.13 3.88
C TYR A 161 -12.04 19.06 2.66
N GLY A 162 -13.12 18.89 1.89
CA GLY A 162 -13.35 19.73 0.70
C GLY A 162 -12.56 19.26 -0.53
N ALA A 163 -12.24 20.17 -1.46
CA ALA A 163 -11.56 19.84 -2.72
C ALA A 163 -10.07 20.23 -2.76
N ASP A 164 -9.66 21.13 -1.85
CA ASP A 164 -8.44 21.92 -1.95
C ASP A 164 -7.92 22.45 -0.60
N LYS A 165 -8.38 21.87 0.53
CA LYS A 165 -8.11 22.43 1.86
C LYS A 165 -7.68 21.38 2.89
N TYR A 166 -6.55 21.67 3.53
CA TYR A 166 -5.99 20.87 4.62
C TYR A 166 -6.19 21.61 5.94
N SER A 167 -6.57 20.92 7.02
CA SER A 167 -6.51 21.50 8.38
C SER A 167 -5.65 20.63 9.28
N GLY A 168 -4.44 21.12 9.58
CA GLY A 168 -3.57 20.51 10.60
C GLY A 168 -4.27 20.52 11.94
N LEU A 169 -4.36 19.36 12.59
CA LEU A 169 -5.47 19.06 13.51
C LEU A 169 -5.10 19.14 15.00
N ASP A 170 -4.00 19.83 15.32
CA ASP A 170 -3.75 20.34 16.67
C ASP A 170 -4.88 21.26 17.19
N ALA A 171 -5.79 21.70 16.31
CA ALA A 171 -6.81 22.70 16.60
C ALA A 171 -8.17 22.17 17.12
N LEU A 172 -8.61 20.92 16.89
CA LEU A 172 -10.00 20.51 17.21
C LEU A 172 -10.18 19.64 18.45
N SER A 173 -9.15 18.88 18.87
CA SER A 173 -9.27 17.94 20.01
C SER A 173 -9.57 18.65 21.36
N GLY A 174 -9.15 19.91 21.50
CA GLY A 174 -9.38 20.74 22.69
C GLY A 174 -10.54 21.74 22.57
N VAL A 175 -11.29 21.74 21.47
CA VAL A 175 -12.31 22.76 21.17
C VAL A 175 -13.72 22.21 21.38
N SER A 176 -14.27 22.51 22.55
CA SER A 176 -15.69 22.30 22.89
C SER A 176 -16.42 23.65 22.80
N ILE A 177 -17.46 23.76 21.96
CA ILE A 177 -18.17 25.02 21.75
C ILE A 177 -19.68 24.88 21.97
N ALA A 178 -20.16 25.63 22.94
CA ALA A 178 -21.52 25.59 23.45
C ALA A 178 -22.61 26.22 22.54
N ASN A 179 -22.28 26.76 21.36
CA ASN A 179 -23.27 27.40 20.48
C ASN A 179 -22.74 27.65 19.04
N TYR A 180 -23.57 27.40 18.02
CA TYR A 180 -23.32 27.79 16.62
C TYR A 180 -22.84 29.24 16.45
N ALA A 181 -23.45 30.19 17.17
CA ALA A 181 -23.10 31.60 17.12
C ALA A 181 -21.67 31.88 17.61
N SER A 182 -21.13 31.04 18.50
CA SER A 182 -19.75 31.13 19.02
C SER A 182 -18.74 30.21 18.33
N ALA A 183 -19.17 29.36 17.40
CA ALA A 183 -18.26 28.46 16.68
C ALA A 183 -17.19 29.26 15.91
N PRO A 184 -15.88 29.02 16.17
CA PRO A 184 -14.77 29.74 15.56
C PRO A 184 -14.63 29.32 14.10
N THR A 185 -13.99 30.16 13.30
CA THR A 185 -13.47 29.74 11.99
C THR A 185 -12.30 28.79 12.20
N LEU A 186 -12.32 27.65 11.52
CA LEU A 186 -11.23 26.70 11.48
C LEU A 186 -10.26 27.14 10.39
N ILE A 187 -9.04 27.50 10.79
CA ILE A 187 -8.01 27.92 9.85
C ILE A 187 -7.52 26.68 9.11
N ALA A 188 -7.70 26.67 7.79
CA ALA A 188 -7.06 25.72 6.91
C ALA A 188 -5.68 26.23 6.49
N VAL A 189 -4.76 25.32 6.21
CA VAL A 189 -3.62 25.61 5.34
C VAL A 189 -4.11 25.30 3.92
N ASP A 190 -4.08 26.31 3.04
CA ASP A 190 -4.28 26.08 1.61
C ASP A 190 -3.05 25.29 1.10
N ASP A 191 -3.28 24.02 0.78
CA ASP A 191 -2.34 23.22 0.02
C ASP A 191 -2.66 23.41 -1.46
N ALA A 192 -1.80 24.15 -2.17
CA ALA A 192 -2.03 24.52 -3.56
C ALA A 192 -1.88 23.35 -4.54
N ASP A 193 -1.30 22.22 -4.09
CA ASP A 193 -1.03 21.06 -4.92
C ASP A 193 -2.17 20.02 -4.81
N ILE A 194 -2.93 20.02 -3.71
CA ILE A 194 -4.23 19.33 -3.60
C ILE A 194 -5.29 20.09 -4.43
N THR A 195 -5.41 19.78 -5.72
CA THR A 195 -6.50 20.29 -6.58
C THR A 195 -7.46 19.18 -7.05
N LEU A 196 -8.21 18.63 -6.09
CA LEU A 196 -9.09 17.47 -6.26
C LEU A 196 -10.51 17.88 -6.71
N THR A 197 -10.62 18.29 -7.97
CA THR A 197 -11.88 18.71 -8.61
C THR A 197 -12.96 17.63 -8.60
N ASP A 198 -14.08 17.96 -7.95
CA ASP A 198 -15.47 17.46 -8.05
C ASP A 198 -15.76 15.96 -8.28
N GLY A 199 -16.72 15.43 -7.52
CA GLY A 199 -17.38 14.16 -7.81
C GLY A 199 -17.65 13.33 -6.55
N ASN A 200 -16.61 12.65 -6.07
CA ASN A 200 -16.72 11.53 -5.14
C ASN A 200 -15.98 11.77 -3.81
N ASP A 201 -16.26 10.93 -2.83
CA ASP A 201 -15.70 10.97 -1.46
C ASP A 201 -14.24 10.52 -1.39
N TYR A 202 -13.66 10.62 -0.19
CA TYR A 202 -12.27 10.25 0.08
C TYR A 202 -12.14 9.02 0.97
N ALA A 203 -11.25 8.12 0.55
CA ALA A 203 -10.68 7.09 1.41
C ALA A 203 -9.17 7.30 1.57
N ARG A 204 -8.59 6.61 2.54
CA ARG A 204 -7.15 6.57 2.80
C ARG A 204 -6.63 5.17 2.58
N ALA A 205 -5.53 5.04 1.86
CA ALA A 205 -4.68 3.85 1.89
C ALA A 205 -3.37 4.15 2.63
N ILE A 206 -2.71 3.12 3.13
CA ILE A 206 -1.38 3.21 3.75
C ILE A 206 -0.40 2.42 2.88
N ILE A 207 0.44 3.13 2.12
CA ILE A 207 1.44 2.53 1.22
C ILE A 207 2.81 2.79 1.83
N ASP A 208 3.58 1.74 2.08
CA ASP A 208 4.91 1.78 2.70
C ASP A 208 4.98 2.62 4.00
N GLY A 209 3.91 2.56 4.79
CA GLY A 209 3.78 3.29 6.05
C GLY A 209 3.37 4.76 5.93
N ALA A 210 3.26 5.31 4.71
CA ALA A 210 2.76 6.66 4.46
C ALA A 210 1.27 6.68 4.12
N ASP A 211 0.56 7.71 4.56
CA ASP A 211 -0.85 7.92 4.22
C ASP A 211 -1.00 8.48 2.80
N TYR A 212 -1.90 7.88 2.01
CA TYR A 212 -2.31 8.38 0.72
C TYR A 212 -3.83 8.60 0.71
N VAL A 213 -4.28 9.79 0.29
CA VAL A 213 -5.70 10.06 0.03
C VAL A 213 -6.05 9.66 -1.39
N ILE A 214 -7.14 8.92 -1.48
CA ILE A 214 -7.67 8.33 -2.69
C ILE A 214 -9.07 8.89 -2.94
N GLY A 215 -9.28 9.42 -4.13
CA GLY A 215 -10.59 9.86 -4.62
C GLY A 215 -10.71 9.66 -6.12
N LYS A 216 -11.88 9.28 -6.62
CA LYS A 216 -12.12 9.11 -8.06
C LYS A 216 -12.56 10.44 -8.70
N LYS A 217 -12.03 10.76 -9.88
CA LYS A 217 -12.26 12.01 -10.62
C LYS A 217 -13.18 11.78 -11.83
N ASN A 218 -14.49 11.94 -11.61
CA ASN A 218 -15.49 12.16 -12.67
C ASN A 218 -15.52 11.07 -13.81
N PRO A 219 -16.26 11.24 -14.94
CA PRO A 219 -16.45 10.17 -15.92
C PRO A 219 -15.21 9.69 -16.67
N ASP A 220 -14.08 10.40 -16.60
CA ASP A 220 -12.83 10.04 -17.29
C ASP A 220 -12.02 8.95 -16.54
N GLU A 221 -12.65 8.29 -15.57
CA GLU A 221 -12.17 7.14 -14.80
C GLU A 221 -10.91 7.32 -13.93
N VAL A 222 -10.19 8.43 -14.06
CA VAL A 222 -8.96 8.73 -13.31
C VAL A 222 -9.13 8.58 -11.79
N LEU A 223 -8.20 7.85 -11.17
CA LEU A 223 -8.00 7.86 -9.72
C LEU A 223 -7.03 8.98 -9.35
N SER A 224 -7.33 9.74 -8.31
CA SER A 224 -6.40 10.70 -7.71
C SER A 224 -5.83 10.07 -6.45
N VAL A 225 -4.51 9.87 -6.42
CA VAL A 225 -3.78 9.26 -5.31
C VAL A 225 -2.69 10.24 -4.87
N ASN A 226 -2.76 10.74 -3.65
CA ASN A 226 -1.87 11.80 -3.17
C ASN A 226 -1.33 11.42 -1.79
N LYS A 227 -0.01 11.28 -1.67
CA LYS A 227 0.69 11.13 -0.39
C LYS A 227 0.48 12.39 0.43
N LEU A 228 0.28 12.22 1.73
CA LEU A 228 0.01 13.33 2.64
C LEU A 228 1.30 13.88 3.24
N GLY A 229 1.46 15.20 3.15
CA GLY A 229 2.58 15.93 3.76
C GLY A 229 3.80 16.19 2.84
N ASP A 230 3.74 15.78 1.58
CA ASP A 230 4.74 16.09 0.54
C ASP A 230 4.12 16.92 -0.59
N ASP A 231 4.89 17.84 -1.19
CA ASP A 231 4.56 18.59 -2.42
C ASP A 231 4.48 17.65 -3.65
N LEU A 232 3.54 16.70 -3.67
CA LEU A 232 3.41 15.76 -4.77
C LEU A 232 2.75 16.40 -5.99
N PRO A 233 3.33 16.25 -7.19
CA PRO A 233 2.68 16.68 -8.41
C PRO A 233 1.41 15.86 -8.64
N LYS A 234 0.35 16.54 -9.06
CA LYS A 234 -0.87 15.92 -9.59
C LYS A 234 -0.55 14.85 -10.65
N VAL A 235 -0.70 13.58 -10.29
CA VAL A 235 -0.66 12.47 -11.25
C VAL A 235 -2.04 11.83 -11.37
N ASP A 236 -2.53 11.79 -12.60
CA ASP A 236 -3.78 11.11 -12.96
C ASP A 236 -3.48 9.60 -13.06
N PHE A 237 -3.96 8.78 -12.10
CA PHE A 237 -3.75 7.33 -12.14
C PHE A 237 -4.77 6.66 -13.07
N SER A 238 -4.31 5.70 -13.88
CA SER A 238 -5.21 4.80 -14.61
C SER A 238 -5.75 3.72 -13.69
N LEU A 239 -7.07 3.57 -13.63
CA LEU A 239 -7.74 2.59 -12.77
C LEU A 239 -8.25 1.40 -13.59
N GLU A 240 -7.70 0.21 -13.36
CA GLU A 240 -8.30 -1.03 -13.86
C GLU A 240 -9.41 -1.49 -12.89
N PHE A 241 -10.56 -1.87 -13.43
CA PHE A 241 -11.63 -2.49 -12.65
C PHE A 241 -11.61 -4.00 -12.83
N ARG A 242 -11.75 -4.75 -11.73
CA ARG A 242 -11.85 -6.20 -11.73
C ARG A 242 -13.09 -6.67 -10.98
N ASP A 243 -13.64 -7.81 -11.40
CA ASP A 243 -14.75 -8.43 -10.67
C ASP A 243 -14.25 -9.09 -9.36
N GLN A 244 -15.18 -9.67 -8.61
CA GLN A 244 -14.88 -10.44 -7.39
C GLN A 244 -13.92 -11.62 -7.64
N ASN A 245 -13.77 -12.05 -8.90
CA ASN A 245 -12.91 -13.15 -9.32
C ASN A 245 -11.55 -12.64 -9.86
N GLY A 246 -11.28 -11.33 -9.81
CA GLY A 246 -10.06 -10.73 -10.37
C GLY A 246 -10.03 -10.64 -11.91
N ASN A 247 -11.14 -10.93 -12.60
CA ASN A 247 -11.21 -10.77 -14.05
C ASN A 247 -11.39 -9.30 -14.44
N PRO A 248 -10.69 -8.79 -15.47
CA PRO A 248 -10.86 -7.43 -15.97
C PRO A 248 -12.32 -7.13 -16.39
N LEU A 249 -12.90 -6.06 -15.84
CA LEU A 249 -14.20 -5.53 -16.23
C LEU A 249 -14.03 -4.62 -17.45
N THR A 250 -13.98 -5.24 -18.64
CA THR A 250 -13.67 -4.61 -19.94
C THR A 250 -14.60 -3.46 -20.37
N SER A 251 -15.66 -3.18 -19.62
CA SER A 251 -16.50 -1.99 -19.79
C SER A 251 -17.20 -1.61 -18.46
N TYR A 252 -16.44 -1.25 -17.42
CA TYR A 252 -17.00 -0.63 -16.22
C TYR A 252 -16.93 0.91 -16.29
N THR A 253 -17.96 1.53 -16.86
CA THR A 253 -18.30 2.92 -16.54
C THR A 253 -19.28 2.91 -15.37
N ALA A 254 -18.95 3.56 -14.26
CA ALA A 254 -19.89 3.72 -13.14
C ALA A 254 -21.19 4.38 -13.63
N ALA A 255 -22.35 3.82 -13.28
CA ALA A 255 -23.63 4.36 -13.71
C ALA A 255 -24.00 5.60 -12.87
N GLY A 256 -24.82 6.50 -13.45
CA GLY A 256 -25.35 7.66 -12.72
C GLY A 256 -24.27 8.63 -12.26
N ASP A 257 -24.35 9.05 -11.00
CA ASP A 257 -23.48 10.09 -10.41
C ASP A 257 -22.10 9.55 -9.94
N GLY A 258 -21.81 8.26 -10.15
CA GLY A 258 -20.47 7.68 -9.90
C GLY A 258 -20.31 6.94 -8.57
N TRP A 259 -19.10 7.02 -8.01
CA TRP A 259 -18.71 6.39 -6.75
C TRP A 259 -19.16 7.27 -5.58
N GLY A 260 -20.06 6.77 -4.74
CA GLY A 260 -20.48 7.47 -3.51
C GLY A 260 -19.55 7.13 -2.35
N ALA A 261 -20.18 6.96 -1.19
CA ALA A 261 -19.55 6.67 0.09
C ALA A 261 -18.24 5.86 0.01
N ALA A 262 -17.19 6.50 0.51
CA ALA A 262 -15.85 5.94 0.65
C ALA A 262 -15.60 5.48 2.10
N TYR A 263 -14.72 4.49 2.30
CA TYR A 263 -14.36 3.97 3.62
C TYR A 263 -12.86 3.64 3.67
N SER A 264 -12.25 3.72 4.85
CA SER A 264 -10.82 3.41 5.05
C SER A 264 -10.68 2.36 6.16
N VAL A 265 -10.26 1.14 5.82
CA VAL A 265 -10.17 0.01 6.77
C VAL A 265 -8.97 -0.87 6.42
N GLY A 266 -8.22 -1.32 7.44
CA GLY A 266 -7.08 -2.23 7.26
C GLY A 266 -5.88 -1.63 6.51
N GLY A 267 -5.87 -0.31 6.28
CA GLY A 267 -4.91 0.35 5.39
C GLY A 267 -5.34 0.39 3.91
N ASP A 268 -6.53 -0.12 3.58
CA ASP A 268 -7.11 -0.12 2.25
C ASP A 268 -8.27 0.88 2.10
N ALA A 269 -8.51 1.27 0.85
CA ALA A 269 -9.60 2.16 0.45
C ALA A 269 -10.78 1.39 -0.15
N TYR A 270 -11.99 1.78 0.21
CA TYR A 270 -13.24 1.18 -0.26
C TYR A 270 -14.20 2.24 -0.77
N PHE A 271 -14.99 1.92 -1.79
CA PHE A 271 -15.96 2.83 -2.39
C PHE A 271 -17.22 2.09 -2.84
N SER A 272 -18.40 2.56 -2.44
CA SER A 272 -19.69 2.01 -2.90
C SER A 272 -20.28 2.85 -4.03
N SER A 273 -20.83 2.22 -5.08
CA SER A 273 -21.49 2.96 -6.18
C SER A 273 -22.85 3.51 -5.75
N ASN A 274 -23.12 4.79 -6.06
CA ASN A 274 -24.43 5.41 -5.86
C ASN A 274 -25.55 4.69 -6.63
N SER A 275 -25.21 4.17 -7.81
CA SER A 275 -26.14 3.44 -8.69
C SER A 275 -26.32 1.97 -8.34
N GLY A 276 -25.71 1.49 -7.25
CA GLY A 276 -25.84 0.11 -6.80
C GLY A 276 -24.91 -0.88 -7.50
N ASP A 277 -23.91 -0.42 -8.27
CA ASP A 277 -23.03 -1.29 -9.07
C ASP A 277 -22.10 -2.21 -8.26
N GLY A 278 -21.97 -1.96 -6.96
CA GLY A 278 -21.16 -2.75 -6.04
C GLY A 278 -20.39 -1.94 -4.99
N LEU A 279 -19.72 -2.66 -4.10
CA LEU A 279 -18.63 -2.14 -3.27
C LEU A 279 -17.31 -2.55 -3.93
N PHE A 280 -16.39 -1.60 -4.07
CA PHE A 280 -15.05 -1.81 -4.61
C PHE A 280 -14.00 -1.59 -3.53
N ARG A 281 -12.93 -2.39 -3.57
CA ARG A 281 -11.71 -2.27 -2.75
C ARG A 281 -10.55 -1.91 -3.66
N ILE A 282 -9.74 -0.93 -3.26
CA ILE A 282 -8.42 -0.64 -3.81
C ILE A 282 -7.43 -0.95 -2.70
N ARG A 283 -6.61 -1.98 -2.88
CA ARG A 283 -5.57 -2.33 -1.91
C ARG A 283 -4.44 -1.31 -1.95
N ALA A 284 -3.79 -1.06 -0.82
CA ALA A 284 -2.51 -0.35 -0.82
C ALA A 284 -1.47 -1.00 -1.76
N SER A 285 -1.43 -2.35 -1.79
CA SER A 285 -0.54 -3.13 -2.67
C SER A 285 -0.90 -3.08 -4.16
N ASP A 286 -2.11 -2.63 -4.52
CA ASP A 286 -2.58 -2.54 -5.91
C ASP A 286 -2.33 -1.16 -6.52
N ILE A 287 -1.70 -0.24 -5.76
CA ILE A 287 -1.43 1.13 -6.17
C ILE A 287 0.05 1.23 -6.50
N ASP A 288 0.36 1.19 -7.79
CA ASP A 288 1.71 1.42 -8.29
C ASP A 288 1.94 2.91 -8.49
N VAL A 289 2.57 3.53 -7.49
CA VAL A 289 2.95 4.96 -7.50
C VAL A 289 4.06 5.29 -8.51
N ALA A 290 4.84 4.30 -8.98
CA ALA A 290 5.86 4.52 -10.00
C ALA A 290 5.25 4.57 -11.41
N THR A 291 4.32 3.66 -11.71
CA THR A 291 3.67 3.58 -13.04
C THR A 291 2.33 4.34 -13.12
N ASN A 292 1.84 4.87 -11.99
CA ASN A 292 0.56 5.58 -11.85
C ASN A 292 -0.63 4.71 -12.27
N LYS A 293 -0.62 3.46 -11.81
CA LYS A 293 -1.67 2.47 -12.05
C LYS A 293 -2.28 2.05 -10.73
N ALA A 294 -3.59 1.81 -10.73
CA ALA A 294 -4.31 1.25 -9.60
C ALA A 294 -5.30 0.19 -10.06
N VAL A 295 -5.64 -0.77 -9.20
CA VAL A 295 -6.65 -1.80 -9.47
C VAL A 295 -7.77 -1.75 -8.43
N ALA A 296 -9.01 -1.71 -8.89
CA ALA A 296 -10.22 -1.73 -8.06
C ALA A 296 -10.97 -3.06 -8.22
N TYR A 297 -11.03 -3.84 -7.15
CA TYR A 297 -11.72 -5.13 -7.11
C TYR A 297 -13.12 -4.99 -6.56
N ARG A 298 -14.13 -5.45 -7.30
CA ARG A 298 -15.52 -5.47 -6.83
C ARG A 298 -15.74 -6.58 -5.80
N VAL A 299 -15.71 -6.23 -4.52
CA VAL A 299 -15.89 -7.14 -3.39
C VAL A 299 -17.36 -7.43 -3.05
N VAL A 300 -18.30 -6.56 -3.44
CA VAL A 300 -19.75 -6.86 -3.39
C VAL A 300 -20.36 -6.55 -4.74
N ALA A 301 -21.04 -7.52 -5.35
CA ALA A 301 -21.44 -7.45 -6.77
C ALA A 301 -22.58 -6.46 -7.07
N THR A 302 -23.46 -6.21 -6.09
CA THR A 302 -24.61 -5.30 -6.18
C THR A 302 -24.84 -4.66 -4.83
N THR A 303 -25.18 -3.37 -4.81
CA THR A 303 -25.45 -2.61 -3.59
C THR A 303 -26.78 -1.88 -3.69
N GLN A 304 -27.36 -1.52 -2.55
CA GLN A 304 -28.53 -0.64 -2.51
C GLN A 304 -28.16 0.74 -3.05
N THR A 305 -29.00 1.28 -3.95
CA THR A 305 -28.85 2.62 -4.51
C THR A 305 -28.96 3.68 -3.43
N THR A 306 -27.99 4.59 -3.36
CA THR A 306 -27.92 5.70 -2.40
C THR A 306 -27.41 6.95 -3.12
N SER A 307 -27.63 8.13 -2.53
CA SER A 307 -27.11 9.40 -3.06
C SER A 307 -26.96 10.42 -1.94
N SER A 308 -26.15 11.46 -2.17
CA SER A 308 -25.73 12.43 -1.14
C SER A 308 -25.29 11.69 0.13
N ASN A 309 -24.23 10.90 -0.03
CA ASN A 309 -23.76 9.95 0.97
C ASN A 309 -22.28 10.18 1.28
N ASP A 310 -21.86 9.58 2.39
CA ASP A 310 -20.48 9.47 2.84
C ASP A 310 -20.34 8.12 3.58
N GLY A 311 -19.11 7.65 3.77
CA GLY A 311 -18.82 6.45 4.53
C GLY A 311 -17.74 6.69 5.60
N PHE A 312 -17.80 5.93 6.68
CA PHE A 312 -16.71 5.82 7.64
C PHE A 312 -16.70 4.43 8.28
N ALA A 313 -15.57 4.07 8.88
CA ALA A 313 -15.38 2.78 9.53
C ALA A 313 -14.22 2.89 10.53
N CYS A 314 -14.13 1.94 11.46
CA CYS A 314 -12.97 1.83 12.33
C CYS A 314 -11.72 1.40 11.54
N PRO A 315 -10.52 1.95 11.80
CA PRO A 315 -9.33 1.62 11.01
C PRO A 315 -8.94 0.14 11.05
N ASN A 316 -9.16 -0.52 12.19
CA ASN A 316 -8.86 -1.92 12.44
C ASN A 316 -10.14 -2.78 12.55
N ASP A 317 -11.21 -2.37 11.87
CA ASP A 317 -12.51 -3.03 12.00
C ASP A 317 -12.46 -4.49 11.47
N PRO A 318 -12.91 -5.50 12.24
CA PRO A 318 -12.90 -6.90 11.81
C PRO A 318 -13.84 -7.18 10.64
N VAL A 319 -14.64 -6.22 10.18
CA VAL A 319 -15.39 -6.29 8.91
C VAL A 319 -14.51 -6.67 7.71
N VAL A 320 -13.19 -6.44 7.77
CA VAL A 320 -12.24 -6.94 6.75
C VAL A 320 -12.22 -8.47 6.62
N LEU A 321 -12.61 -9.19 7.68
CA LEU A 321 -12.72 -10.66 7.71
C LEU A 321 -14.08 -11.15 7.15
N GLU A 322 -15.06 -10.26 7.02
CA GLU A 322 -16.36 -10.54 6.38
C GLU A 322 -16.32 -10.29 4.87
N LEU A 323 -15.34 -9.54 4.37
CA LEU A 323 -15.09 -9.36 2.94
C LEU A 323 -14.66 -10.70 2.30
N PRO A 324 -15.00 -10.95 1.02
CA PRO A 324 -14.40 -12.05 0.29
C PRO A 324 -12.87 -11.88 0.28
N PRO A 325 -12.09 -12.96 0.47
CA PRO A 325 -10.65 -12.85 0.49
C PRO A 325 -10.15 -12.42 -0.88
N THR A 326 -9.00 -11.79 -0.83
CA THR A 326 -8.41 -11.09 -1.95
C THR A 326 -8.08 -12.05 -3.11
N PRO A 327 -8.63 -11.85 -4.33
CA PRO A 327 -8.07 -12.47 -5.53
C PRO A 327 -6.57 -12.14 -5.69
N PRO A 328 -5.74 -13.11 -6.12
CA PRO A 328 -4.38 -12.85 -6.52
C PRO A 328 -4.28 -11.80 -7.63
N SER A 329 -3.34 -10.88 -7.49
CA SER A 329 -2.94 -9.97 -8.56
C SER A 329 -2.00 -10.69 -9.54
N PRO A 330 -2.09 -10.45 -10.86
CA PRO A 330 -1.05 -10.84 -11.79
C PRO A 330 0.33 -10.33 -11.36
N ILE A 331 1.34 -11.17 -11.52
CA ILE A 331 2.75 -10.78 -11.41
C ILE A 331 3.10 -9.91 -12.62
N ASP A 332 3.49 -8.67 -12.37
CA ASP A 332 3.94 -7.75 -13.40
C ASP A 332 5.36 -8.12 -13.86
N CYS A 333 5.41 -8.90 -14.93
CA CYS A 333 6.64 -9.33 -15.61
C CYS A 333 7.28 -8.26 -16.50
N SER A 334 6.92 -6.99 -16.36
CA SER A 334 7.52 -5.91 -17.16
C SER A 334 8.98 -5.64 -16.78
N VAL A 335 9.73 -5.10 -17.75
CA VAL A 335 11.14 -4.68 -17.58
C VAL A 335 11.31 -3.69 -16.42
N GLU A 336 10.28 -2.90 -16.10
CA GLU A 336 10.30 -1.94 -14.99
C GLU A 336 10.32 -2.62 -13.61
N LYS A 337 9.76 -3.82 -13.46
CA LYS A 337 9.82 -4.61 -12.22
C LYS A 337 11.06 -5.51 -12.14
N ASN A 338 11.70 -5.79 -13.28
CA ASN A 338 12.95 -6.57 -13.37
C ASN A 338 12.89 -7.97 -12.70
N LEU A 339 11.71 -8.59 -12.66
CA LEU A 339 11.49 -9.91 -12.07
C LEU A 339 11.93 -11.02 -13.04
N GLY A 340 13.04 -11.71 -12.76
CA GLY A 340 13.62 -12.73 -13.65
C GLY A 340 13.27 -14.17 -13.26
N LEU A 341 14.26 -14.87 -12.71
CA LEU A 341 14.17 -16.27 -12.29
C LEU A 341 13.57 -16.34 -10.87
N LEU A 342 12.25 -16.54 -10.74
CA LEU A 342 11.58 -16.58 -9.44
C LEU A 342 11.49 -18.03 -8.93
N GLN A 343 11.72 -18.25 -7.64
CA GLN A 343 11.64 -19.57 -7.02
C GLN A 343 10.74 -19.49 -5.80
N VAL A 344 9.82 -20.44 -5.70
CA VAL A 344 9.02 -20.60 -4.47
C VAL A 344 9.72 -21.64 -3.61
N ILE A 345 10.05 -21.28 -2.37
CA ILE A 345 10.85 -22.09 -1.44
C ILE A 345 10.11 -22.17 -0.11
N ASN A 346 9.80 -23.39 0.35
CA ASN A 346 9.01 -23.61 1.56
C ASN A 346 9.94 -23.67 2.80
N GLU A 347 9.84 -22.67 3.68
CA GLU A 347 10.68 -22.47 4.86
C GLU A 347 9.78 -22.17 6.08
N ASP A 348 9.86 -22.99 7.13
CA ASP A 348 9.19 -22.79 8.43
C ASP A 348 7.68 -22.46 8.41
N GLY A 349 6.94 -23.01 7.43
CA GLY A 349 5.49 -22.80 7.27
C GLY A 349 5.12 -21.53 6.49
N VAL A 350 6.10 -20.94 5.81
CA VAL A 350 5.96 -19.86 4.83
C VAL A 350 6.50 -20.37 3.49
N ALA A 351 5.85 -20.01 2.39
CA ALA A 351 6.46 -20.13 1.07
C ALA A 351 7.06 -18.77 0.69
N ASN A 352 8.39 -18.66 0.74
CA ASN A 352 9.11 -17.47 0.29
C ASN A 352 9.25 -17.50 -1.23
N ILE A 353 8.96 -16.39 -1.89
CA ILE A 353 9.10 -16.21 -3.33
C ILE A 353 10.35 -15.36 -3.52
N LYS A 354 11.45 -16.00 -3.93
CA LYS A 354 12.76 -15.35 -4.06
C LYS A 354 13.15 -15.25 -5.53
N GLN A 355 13.72 -14.14 -5.95
CA GLN A 355 14.37 -14.00 -7.25
C GLN A 355 15.83 -14.42 -7.14
N LEU A 356 16.28 -15.30 -8.04
CA LEU A 356 17.69 -15.64 -8.22
C LEU A 356 18.35 -14.62 -9.16
N ASP A 357 19.50 -14.10 -8.74
CA ASP A 357 20.49 -13.52 -9.64
C ASP A 357 21.46 -14.63 -10.11
N PRO A 358 21.44 -15.02 -11.39
CA PRO A 358 22.31 -16.09 -11.90
C PRO A 358 23.74 -15.63 -12.24
N GLU A 359 24.07 -14.33 -12.16
CA GLU A 359 25.47 -13.87 -12.21
C GLU A 359 26.16 -14.06 -10.86
N THR A 360 25.47 -13.83 -9.74
CA THR A 360 26.05 -13.93 -8.39
C THR A 360 25.65 -15.18 -7.60
N GLY A 361 24.62 -15.91 -8.02
CA GLY A 361 24.06 -17.07 -7.31
C GLY A 361 23.16 -16.72 -6.11
N ASN A 362 22.96 -15.43 -5.84
CA ASN A 362 22.25 -14.92 -4.67
C ASN A 362 20.72 -14.87 -4.87
N TYR A 363 19.98 -14.98 -3.78
CA TYR A 363 18.52 -14.82 -3.76
C TYR A 363 18.07 -13.54 -3.06
N SER A 364 17.16 -12.79 -3.68
CA SER A 364 16.44 -11.67 -3.06
C SER A 364 14.97 -12.02 -2.87
N ASN A 365 14.38 -11.69 -1.71
CA ASN A 365 12.97 -12.01 -1.44
C ASN A 365 12.06 -10.96 -2.11
N VAL A 366 11.09 -11.41 -2.92
CA VAL A 366 10.15 -10.55 -3.66
C VAL A 366 8.68 -10.78 -3.26
N GLY A 367 8.40 -11.76 -2.40
CA GLY A 367 7.04 -12.07 -1.96
C GLY A 367 6.97 -13.26 -1.01
N ARG A 368 5.84 -13.46 -0.32
CA ARG A 368 5.67 -14.63 0.56
C ARG A 368 4.21 -15.02 0.77
N ILE A 369 3.97 -16.31 0.96
CA ILE A 369 2.66 -16.85 1.38
C ILE A 369 2.80 -17.39 2.80
N ASN A 370 2.11 -16.79 3.78
CA ASN A 370 2.10 -17.27 5.16
C ASN A 370 0.90 -18.21 5.38
N PHE A 371 1.16 -19.52 5.46
CA PHE A 371 0.10 -20.51 5.59
C PHE A 371 -0.61 -20.49 6.95
N ALA A 372 0.00 -19.93 7.99
CA ALA A 372 -0.66 -19.75 9.29
C ALA A 372 -1.69 -18.60 9.24
N GLU A 373 -1.40 -17.51 8.53
CA GLU A 373 -2.32 -16.39 8.30
C GLU A 373 -3.51 -16.82 7.44
N LEU A 374 -3.29 -17.71 6.47
CA LEU A 374 -4.34 -18.33 5.64
C LEU A 374 -5.13 -19.46 6.36
N GLY A 375 -4.86 -19.72 7.65
CA GLY A 375 -5.58 -20.74 8.42
C GLY A 375 -5.30 -22.20 8.01
N ILE A 376 -4.19 -22.45 7.30
CA ILE A 376 -3.75 -23.77 6.81
C ILE A 376 -2.30 -24.09 7.28
N PRO A 377 -2.00 -24.01 8.60
CA PRO A 377 -0.64 -24.12 9.11
C PRO A 377 0.02 -25.45 8.75
N GLY A 378 1.28 -25.38 8.31
CA GLY A 378 2.06 -26.54 7.84
C GLY A 378 1.76 -26.96 6.41
N ALA A 379 0.93 -26.22 5.67
CA ALA A 379 0.84 -26.36 4.22
C ALA A 379 2.18 -26.03 3.53
N SER A 380 2.28 -26.46 2.27
CA SER A 380 3.41 -26.19 1.38
C SER A 380 2.89 -26.05 -0.05
N ILE A 381 3.54 -25.23 -0.87
CA ILE A 381 3.20 -25.08 -2.30
C ILE A 381 4.39 -25.52 -3.15
N ASN A 382 4.15 -26.33 -4.18
CA ASN A 382 5.16 -26.69 -5.18
C ASN A 382 4.50 -26.89 -6.54
N GLY A 383 5.27 -27.23 -7.58
CA GLY A 383 4.71 -27.39 -8.92
C GLY A 383 4.12 -26.06 -9.39
N VAL A 384 4.95 -25.01 -9.44
CA VAL A 384 4.53 -23.63 -9.66
C VAL A 384 4.82 -23.17 -11.09
N ALA A 385 4.04 -22.23 -11.62
CA ALA A 385 4.28 -21.64 -12.93
C ALA A 385 3.57 -20.30 -13.08
N ILE A 386 4.11 -19.42 -13.92
CA ILE A 386 3.45 -18.16 -14.34
C ILE A 386 2.90 -18.36 -15.75
N ASP A 387 1.63 -18.03 -15.95
CA ASP A 387 1.04 -17.94 -17.29
C ASP A 387 1.47 -16.62 -17.94
N ALA A 388 2.43 -16.68 -18.87
CA ALA A 388 2.98 -15.51 -19.56
C ALA A 388 1.94 -14.65 -20.30
N ARG A 389 0.74 -15.18 -20.59
CA ARG A 389 -0.34 -14.43 -21.25
C ARG A 389 -1.13 -13.54 -20.28
N THR A 390 -1.12 -13.86 -18.98
CA THR A 390 -1.96 -13.23 -17.97
C THR A 390 -1.20 -12.70 -16.75
N GLY A 391 0.07 -13.08 -16.57
CA GLY A 391 0.87 -12.82 -15.37
C GLY A 391 0.44 -13.63 -14.15
N SER A 392 -0.57 -14.50 -14.26
CA SER A 392 -1.11 -15.24 -13.12
C SER A 392 -0.16 -16.36 -12.70
N ALA A 393 0.22 -16.41 -11.42
CA ALA A 393 1.00 -17.51 -10.86
C ALA A 393 0.08 -18.61 -10.31
N TYR A 394 0.41 -19.85 -10.61
CA TYR A 394 -0.34 -21.05 -10.25
C TYR A 394 0.57 -22.06 -9.54
N GLY A 395 -0.02 -22.93 -8.72
CA GLY A 395 0.75 -23.98 -8.04
C GLY A 395 -0.09 -25.14 -7.52
N THR A 396 0.58 -26.20 -7.07
CA THR A 396 0.00 -27.28 -6.27
C THR A 396 0.26 -27.02 -4.78
N LEU A 397 -0.77 -26.57 -4.07
CA LEU A 397 -0.77 -26.48 -2.61
C LEU A 397 -1.05 -27.86 -2.01
N SER A 398 -0.29 -28.27 -0.99
CA SER A 398 -0.55 -29.46 -0.19
C SER A 398 -0.87 -29.08 1.26
N VAL A 399 -2.05 -29.48 1.74
CA VAL A 399 -2.59 -29.14 3.07
C VAL A 399 -2.59 -30.38 3.97
N PRO A 400 -1.84 -30.38 5.10
CA PRO A 400 -1.72 -31.54 5.98
C PRO A 400 -3.05 -32.07 6.50
N GLY A 401 -3.30 -33.36 6.26
CA GLY A 401 -4.50 -34.06 6.72
C GLY A 401 -5.75 -33.87 5.84
N GLU A 402 -5.68 -33.05 4.80
CA GLU A 402 -6.77 -32.83 3.85
C GLU A 402 -6.45 -33.39 2.47
N GLY A 403 -5.43 -32.86 1.79
CA GLY A 403 -5.08 -33.25 0.42
C GLY A 403 -4.24 -32.20 -0.31
N SER A 404 -4.26 -32.26 -1.64
CA SER A 404 -3.66 -31.23 -2.50
C SER A 404 -4.73 -30.45 -3.26
N TYR A 405 -4.42 -29.20 -3.58
CA TYR A 405 -5.26 -28.28 -4.34
C TYR A 405 -4.43 -27.57 -5.39
N ILE A 406 -5.03 -27.34 -6.54
CA ILE A 406 -4.50 -26.42 -7.56
C ILE A 406 -4.95 -25.02 -7.16
N VAL A 407 -4.01 -24.10 -7.05
CA VAL A 407 -4.21 -22.73 -6.54
C VAL A 407 -3.68 -21.70 -7.51
N GLN A 408 -4.22 -20.48 -7.42
CA GLN A 408 -3.60 -19.27 -7.95
C GLN A 408 -3.07 -18.46 -6.75
N PHE A 409 -1.94 -17.78 -6.90
CA PHE A 409 -1.35 -16.94 -5.85
C PHE A 409 -0.63 -15.70 -6.41
N ASP A 410 -0.27 -14.76 -5.54
CA ASP A 410 0.52 -13.56 -5.88
C ASP A 410 1.68 -13.30 -4.90
N LEU A 411 2.50 -12.29 -5.22
CA LEU A 411 3.67 -11.91 -4.40
C LEU A 411 3.29 -11.36 -3.02
N ALA A 412 2.08 -10.80 -2.88
CA ALA A 412 1.55 -10.28 -1.62
C ALA A 412 0.99 -11.38 -0.70
N GLY A 413 1.02 -12.65 -1.13
CA GLY A 413 0.58 -13.80 -0.34
C GLY A 413 -0.90 -14.11 -0.44
N ASN A 414 -1.64 -13.46 -1.35
CA ASN A 414 -3.03 -13.78 -1.61
C ASN A 414 -3.10 -15.12 -2.36
N LEU A 415 -4.06 -15.97 -2.01
CA LEU A 415 -4.19 -17.33 -2.55
C LEU A 415 -5.66 -17.72 -2.68
N VAL A 416 -6.02 -18.33 -3.82
CA VAL A 416 -7.38 -18.87 -4.08
C VAL A 416 -7.30 -20.27 -4.68
N TYR A 417 -8.36 -21.05 -4.48
CA TYR A 417 -8.41 -22.46 -4.86
C TYR A 417 -9.14 -22.63 -6.20
N LEU A 418 -8.57 -23.40 -7.13
CA LEU A 418 -9.12 -23.65 -8.46
C LEU A 418 -9.76 -25.04 -8.57
N ALA A 419 -9.08 -26.05 -8.04
CA ALA A 419 -9.54 -27.44 -8.03
C ALA A 419 -8.89 -28.26 -6.91
N GLU A 420 -9.55 -29.32 -6.46
CA GLU A 420 -8.97 -30.35 -5.60
C GLU A 420 -8.19 -31.35 -6.46
N GLY A 421 -6.91 -31.58 -6.13
CA GLY A 421 -6.01 -32.41 -6.92
C GLY A 421 -4.55 -31.97 -6.81
N SER A 422 -3.65 -32.74 -7.42
CA SER A 422 -2.22 -32.44 -7.49
C SER A 422 -1.76 -32.52 -8.94
N LEU A 423 -0.98 -31.54 -9.38
CA LEU A 423 -0.26 -31.59 -10.67
C LEU A 423 1.15 -32.18 -10.49
N GLY A 424 1.55 -32.50 -9.26
CA GLY A 424 2.88 -32.99 -8.90
C GLY A 424 3.62 -31.97 -8.03
N TYR A 425 4.96 -32.00 -8.13
CA TYR A 425 5.86 -31.09 -7.43
C TYR A 425 6.66 -30.19 -8.37
N ALA A 426 6.60 -30.41 -9.68
CA ALA A 426 7.20 -29.60 -10.73
C ALA A 426 6.12 -29.02 -11.65
N GLY A 427 6.28 -27.80 -12.13
CA GLY A 427 5.26 -27.12 -12.94
C GLY A 427 5.83 -26.22 -14.05
N ALA A 428 5.11 -26.16 -15.17
CA ALA A 428 5.29 -25.13 -16.19
C ALA A 428 3.98 -24.91 -16.95
N ILE A 429 3.82 -23.76 -17.59
CA ILE A 429 2.68 -23.43 -18.44
C ILE A 429 3.20 -23.11 -19.85
N SER A 430 2.60 -23.73 -20.86
CA SER A 430 2.91 -23.48 -22.27
C SER A 430 2.35 -22.15 -22.78
N SER A 431 2.81 -21.72 -23.95
CA SER A 431 2.35 -20.52 -24.63
C SER A 431 0.83 -20.48 -24.91
N ASP A 432 0.18 -21.65 -24.99
CA ASP A 432 -1.28 -21.79 -25.15
C ASP A 432 -2.05 -21.95 -23.82
N GLY A 433 -1.34 -21.99 -22.68
CA GLY A 433 -1.94 -22.04 -21.34
C GLY A 433 -2.27 -23.43 -20.82
N LEU A 434 -1.67 -24.48 -21.36
CA LEU A 434 -1.75 -25.81 -20.79
C LEU A 434 -0.73 -25.92 -19.65
N PHE A 435 -1.20 -26.24 -18.44
CA PHE A 435 -0.30 -26.53 -17.34
C PHE A 435 0.26 -27.94 -17.53
N VAL A 436 1.59 -28.07 -17.52
CA VAL A 436 2.31 -29.35 -17.52
C VAL A 436 2.88 -29.56 -16.11
N GLY A 437 2.35 -30.58 -15.43
CA GLY A 437 2.74 -30.95 -14.07
C GLY A 437 3.61 -32.21 -14.06
N GLY A 438 4.64 -32.22 -13.21
CA GLY A 438 5.60 -33.31 -13.08
C GLY A 438 5.76 -33.82 -11.66
N GLY A 439 6.01 -35.13 -11.56
CA GLY A 439 6.35 -35.79 -10.30
C GLY A 439 6.61 -37.28 -10.51
N SER A 440 5.84 -38.14 -9.84
CA SER A 440 5.82 -39.59 -10.16
C SER A 440 5.24 -39.91 -11.55
N ALA A 441 4.55 -38.95 -12.15
CA ALA A 441 4.04 -38.99 -13.51
C ALA A 441 3.98 -37.57 -14.07
N LEU A 442 3.98 -37.46 -15.40
CA LEU A 442 3.65 -36.24 -16.11
C LEU A 442 2.14 -36.21 -16.33
N VAL A 443 1.51 -35.10 -15.99
CA VAL A 443 0.10 -34.80 -16.22
C VAL A 443 -0.03 -33.44 -16.87
N THR A 444 -1.13 -33.23 -17.58
CA THR A 444 -1.47 -31.92 -18.15
C THR A 444 -2.88 -31.54 -17.75
N MET A 445 -3.13 -30.24 -17.59
CA MET A 445 -4.45 -29.72 -17.23
C MET A 445 -4.69 -28.35 -17.87
N GLN A 446 -5.90 -28.14 -18.39
CA GLN A 446 -6.35 -26.79 -18.71
C GLN A 446 -6.74 -26.09 -17.40
N LEU A 447 -6.05 -25.01 -17.04
CA LEU A 447 -6.33 -24.29 -15.80
C LEU A 447 -7.79 -23.76 -15.77
N PRO A 448 -8.54 -23.95 -14.67
CA PRO A 448 -9.88 -23.39 -14.54
C PRO A 448 -9.83 -21.86 -14.47
N THR A 449 -10.84 -21.18 -14.99
CA THR A 449 -11.02 -19.72 -14.82
C THR A 449 -11.88 -19.37 -13.60
N ALA A 450 -12.58 -20.36 -13.03
CA ALA A 450 -13.35 -20.20 -11.80
C ALA A 450 -12.50 -20.67 -10.62
N TRP A 451 -12.44 -19.84 -9.58
CA TRP A 451 -11.83 -20.17 -8.29
C TRP A 451 -12.85 -20.03 -7.16
N SER A 452 -12.48 -20.52 -5.98
CA SER A 452 -13.22 -20.29 -4.74
C SER A 452 -12.29 -19.84 -3.61
N PRO A 453 -12.75 -18.94 -2.74
CA PRO A 453 -12.07 -18.66 -1.47
C PRO A 453 -12.08 -19.86 -0.51
N ASP A 454 -13.04 -20.77 -0.69
CA ASP A 454 -13.27 -21.92 0.16
C ASP A 454 -12.93 -23.21 -0.59
N ARG A 455 -11.79 -23.82 -0.23
CA ARG A 455 -11.30 -25.09 -0.77
C ARG A 455 -12.26 -26.28 -0.61
N THR A 456 -13.29 -26.19 0.22
CA THR A 456 -14.33 -27.24 0.33
C THR A 456 -15.36 -27.19 -0.79
N THR A 457 -15.31 -26.17 -1.65
CA THR A 457 -16.32 -25.91 -2.70
C THR A 457 -15.78 -26.01 -4.13
N VAL A 458 -14.48 -26.27 -4.32
CA VAL A 458 -13.86 -26.39 -5.65
C VAL A 458 -14.15 -27.75 -6.31
N PRO A 459 -14.18 -27.84 -7.65
CA PRO A 459 -14.30 -29.11 -8.37
C PRO A 459 -13.03 -29.96 -8.24
N GLN A 460 -13.13 -31.25 -8.59
CA GLN A 460 -11.95 -32.11 -8.77
C GLN A 460 -11.19 -31.73 -10.05
N ALA A 461 -9.87 -31.85 -10.04
CA ALA A 461 -8.99 -31.52 -11.16
C ALA A 461 -9.20 -32.45 -12.37
N GLU A 462 -9.46 -31.87 -13.55
CA GLU A 462 -9.57 -32.61 -14.81
C GLU A 462 -8.19 -32.73 -15.49
N THR A 463 -7.37 -33.67 -15.02
CA THR A 463 -6.04 -33.94 -15.59
C THR A 463 -6.09 -34.95 -16.75
N SER A 464 -5.08 -34.90 -17.63
CA SER A 464 -4.84 -35.94 -18.64
C SER A 464 -4.47 -37.30 -18.02
N THR A 465 -4.38 -38.33 -18.87
CA THR A 465 -3.94 -39.67 -18.42
C THR A 465 -2.48 -39.58 -17.95
N PRO A 466 -2.14 -39.94 -16.69
CA PRO A 466 -0.78 -39.80 -16.20
C PRO A 466 0.22 -40.67 -16.96
N ILE A 467 1.34 -40.05 -17.38
CA ILE A 467 2.45 -40.72 -18.07
C ILE A 467 3.56 -40.95 -17.05
N PRO A 468 3.89 -42.21 -16.66
CA PRO A 468 4.84 -42.46 -15.57
C PRO A 468 6.23 -41.87 -15.83
N LEU A 469 6.76 -41.17 -14.83
CA LEU A 469 8.13 -40.63 -14.81
C LEU A 469 9.00 -41.43 -13.82
N LEU A 470 10.32 -41.40 -14.03
CA LEU A 470 11.31 -41.97 -13.12
C LEU A 470 12.20 -40.82 -12.63
N GLU A 471 12.04 -40.43 -11.36
CA GLU A 471 12.85 -39.42 -10.66
C GLU A 471 13.18 -38.18 -11.53
N ALA A 472 12.13 -37.47 -11.91
CA ALA A 472 12.26 -36.12 -12.45
C ALA A 472 12.67 -35.15 -11.34
N GLY A 473 13.64 -34.27 -11.62
CA GLY A 473 13.68 -32.97 -10.96
C GLY A 473 12.61 -32.04 -11.51
N ASP A 474 12.72 -30.77 -11.16
CA ASP A 474 11.77 -29.76 -11.64
C ASP A 474 11.92 -29.49 -13.14
N LEU A 475 10.85 -28.95 -13.73
CA LEU A 475 10.67 -28.88 -15.18
C LEU A 475 10.35 -27.46 -15.63
N ALA A 476 10.83 -27.09 -16.81
CA ALA A 476 10.45 -25.86 -17.50
C ALA A 476 9.99 -26.16 -18.92
N ILE A 477 9.24 -25.26 -19.52
CA ILE A 477 8.89 -25.31 -20.95
C ILE A 477 9.76 -24.32 -21.71
N VAL A 478 10.33 -24.79 -22.83
CA VAL A 478 11.06 -23.97 -23.80
C VAL A 478 10.56 -24.23 -25.21
N GLU A 479 10.68 -23.22 -26.06
CA GLU A 479 10.43 -23.31 -27.50
C GLU A 479 11.74 -23.73 -28.20
N LEU A 480 11.65 -24.68 -29.13
CA LEU A 480 12.79 -25.10 -29.96
C LEU A 480 12.84 -24.30 -31.27
N GLU A 481 14.05 -23.94 -31.73
CA GLU A 481 14.27 -23.32 -33.05
C GLU A 481 14.13 -24.31 -34.23
N ASP A 482 13.06 -25.11 -34.24
CA ASP A 482 12.68 -25.96 -35.36
C ASP A 482 11.68 -25.27 -36.31
N ALA A 483 11.34 -25.92 -37.43
CA ALA A 483 10.44 -25.34 -38.43
C ALA A 483 8.97 -25.22 -37.98
N SER A 484 8.64 -25.67 -36.77
CA SER A 484 7.29 -25.69 -36.18
C SER A 484 7.20 -24.91 -34.87
N ASN A 485 8.31 -24.36 -34.37
CA ASN A 485 8.45 -23.75 -33.05
C ASN A 485 7.92 -24.68 -31.94
N THR A 486 8.42 -25.92 -31.91
CA THR A 486 7.92 -26.95 -30.99
C THR A 486 8.20 -26.59 -29.53
N GLU A 487 7.15 -26.39 -28.72
CA GLU A 487 7.26 -26.32 -27.26
C GLU A 487 7.55 -27.70 -26.66
N VAL A 488 8.56 -27.76 -25.79
CA VAL A 488 8.96 -28.96 -25.07
C VAL A 488 9.04 -28.71 -23.56
N ALA A 489 8.55 -29.67 -22.77
CA ALA A 489 8.82 -29.73 -21.34
C ALA A 489 10.17 -30.45 -21.11
N VAL A 490 11.03 -29.84 -20.29
CA VAL A 490 12.41 -30.29 -20.06
C VAL A 490 12.70 -30.38 -18.57
N PHE A 491 13.32 -31.48 -18.13
CA PHE A 491 13.83 -31.63 -16.77
C PHE A 491 15.16 -32.41 -16.72
N TRP A 492 15.86 -32.34 -15.59
CA TRP A 492 17.05 -33.15 -15.33
C TRP A 492 16.73 -34.44 -14.58
N ASN A 493 17.19 -35.58 -15.10
CA ASN A 493 17.12 -36.86 -14.40
C ASN A 493 18.45 -37.16 -13.69
N ALA A 494 18.43 -37.12 -12.36
CA ALA A 494 19.61 -37.31 -11.54
C ALA A 494 20.15 -38.75 -11.51
N GLN A 495 19.33 -39.77 -11.82
CA GLN A 495 19.73 -41.18 -11.76
C GLN A 495 20.62 -41.60 -12.93
N ASN A 496 20.23 -41.21 -14.15
CA ASN A 496 20.94 -41.56 -15.38
C ASN A 496 21.81 -40.41 -15.92
N GLN A 497 21.78 -39.25 -15.26
CA GLN A 497 22.44 -38.01 -15.66
C GLN A 497 22.10 -37.60 -17.10
N LYS A 498 20.80 -37.50 -17.39
CA LYS A 498 20.28 -37.08 -18.69
C LYS A 498 19.37 -35.87 -18.58
N LEU A 499 19.45 -35.00 -19.59
CA LEU A 499 18.38 -34.06 -19.89
C LEU A 499 17.24 -34.85 -20.54
N VAL A 500 16.02 -34.73 -20.02
CA VAL A 500 14.84 -35.45 -20.53
C VAL A 500 13.85 -34.44 -21.11
N VAL A 501 13.40 -34.69 -22.34
CA VAL A 501 12.64 -33.74 -23.16
C VAL A 501 11.39 -34.42 -23.72
N PHE A 502 10.24 -33.76 -23.60
CA PHE A 502 8.93 -34.22 -24.08
C PHE A 502 8.23 -33.09 -24.85
N PRO A 503 7.77 -33.31 -26.10
CA PRO A 503 6.89 -32.36 -26.77
C PRO A 503 5.60 -32.15 -25.98
N VAL A 504 5.21 -30.89 -25.72
CA VAL A 504 3.99 -30.58 -24.96
C VAL A 504 2.73 -31.15 -25.66
N THR A 505 2.76 -31.22 -26.99
CA THR A 505 1.69 -31.76 -27.84
C THR A 505 1.68 -33.28 -27.99
N ASP A 506 2.78 -33.97 -27.68
CA ASP A 506 2.85 -35.44 -27.61
C ASP A 506 3.78 -35.89 -26.46
N PRO A 507 3.33 -35.73 -25.19
CA PRO A 507 4.12 -36.10 -24.02
C PRO A 507 4.29 -37.61 -23.85
N SER A 508 3.73 -38.43 -24.76
CA SER A 508 4.01 -39.87 -24.82
C SER A 508 5.36 -40.16 -25.49
N THR A 509 5.87 -39.22 -26.30
CA THR A 509 7.21 -39.27 -26.87
C THR A 509 8.21 -38.63 -25.92
N ARG A 510 9.32 -39.32 -25.67
CA ARG A 510 10.41 -38.83 -24.82
C ARG A 510 11.74 -38.94 -25.53
N SER A 511 12.60 -37.96 -25.31
CA SER A 511 14.01 -37.99 -25.70
C SER A 511 14.89 -37.77 -24.48
N GLU A 512 16.04 -38.43 -24.48
CA GLU A 512 17.04 -38.37 -23.42
C GLU A 512 18.37 -37.94 -24.05
N PHE A 513 19.08 -36.97 -23.47
CA PHE A 513 20.31 -36.41 -24.02
C PHE A 513 21.43 -36.34 -22.98
N ASP A 514 22.68 -36.55 -23.44
CA ASP A 514 23.88 -36.10 -22.73
C ASP A 514 24.03 -34.58 -22.83
N LEU A 515 24.82 -33.98 -21.95
CA LEU A 515 25.23 -32.58 -22.00
C LEU A 515 26.73 -32.49 -22.28
N ASP A 516 27.13 -31.62 -23.21
CA ASP A 516 28.53 -31.21 -23.35
C ASP A 516 28.76 -29.90 -22.60
N LEU A 517 29.53 -30.00 -21.51
CA LEU A 517 29.95 -28.90 -20.64
C LEU A 517 31.43 -28.54 -20.82
N GLY A 518 32.09 -29.06 -21.87
CA GLY A 518 33.50 -28.83 -22.13
C GLY A 518 34.42 -29.37 -21.02
N THR A 519 34.90 -28.48 -20.16
CA THR A 519 35.75 -28.84 -19.00
C THR A 519 34.98 -29.05 -17.71
N ASP A 520 33.73 -28.60 -17.66
CA ASP A 520 32.94 -28.60 -16.44
C ASP A 520 32.18 -29.92 -16.27
N SER A 521 31.57 -30.10 -15.10
CA SER A 521 30.80 -31.30 -14.76
C SER A 521 29.42 -30.91 -14.31
N VAL A 522 28.39 -31.69 -14.66
CA VAL A 522 27.01 -31.40 -14.25
C VAL A 522 26.95 -31.29 -12.73
N PRO A 523 26.33 -30.24 -12.16
CA PRO A 523 26.17 -30.11 -10.72
C PRO A 523 25.52 -31.36 -10.12
N GLY A 524 26.03 -31.78 -8.96
CA GLY A 524 25.55 -33.00 -8.30
C GLY A 524 24.23 -32.75 -7.59
N GLY A 525 23.24 -33.62 -7.82
CA GLY A 525 21.98 -33.65 -7.08
C GLY A 525 20.74 -33.71 -7.97
N ILE A 526 19.59 -33.39 -7.35
CA ILE A 526 18.31 -33.18 -8.03
C ILE A 526 18.23 -31.70 -8.40
N ALA A 527 17.80 -31.40 -9.63
CA ALA A 527 17.42 -30.04 -10.01
C ALA A 527 16.10 -29.70 -9.30
N GLY A 528 16.13 -28.70 -8.42
CA GLY A 528 15.02 -28.26 -7.57
C GLY A 528 14.51 -26.85 -7.90
N ALA A 529 14.83 -26.38 -9.09
CA ALA A 529 14.01 -25.45 -9.85
C ALA A 529 14.46 -25.49 -11.30
N ALA A 530 13.52 -25.21 -12.18
CA ALA A 530 13.74 -25.04 -13.60
C ALA A 530 13.08 -23.73 -14.05
N TRP A 531 13.68 -23.06 -15.03
CA TRP A 531 13.14 -21.82 -15.57
C TRP A 531 13.41 -21.71 -17.07
N SER A 532 12.57 -20.94 -17.75
CA SER A 532 12.85 -20.44 -19.10
C SER A 532 12.78 -18.91 -19.10
N ALA A 533 13.86 -18.26 -19.50
CA ALA A 533 13.97 -16.80 -19.56
C ALA A 533 14.87 -16.38 -20.72
N ASN A 534 14.45 -15.38 -21.51
CA ASN A 534 15.21 -14.86 -22.64
C ASN A 534 15.74 -15.96 -23.59
N GLY A 535 14.89 -16.95 -23.91
CA GLY A 535 15.24 -18.08 -24.78
C GLY A 535 16.26 -19.08 -24.19
N THR A 536 16.62 -18.98 -22.91
CA THR A 536 17.58 -19.89 -22.25
C THR A 536 16.86 -20.75 -21.19
N LEU A 537 17.22 -22.03 -21.11
CA LEU A 537 16.79 -22.96 -20.06
C LEU A 537 17.78 -22.92 -18.88
N TYR A 538 17.27 -22.69 -17.67
CA TYR A 538 18.06 -22.71 -16.44
C TYR A 538 17.59 -23.83 -15.52
N LEU A 539 18.52 -24.54 -14.88
CA LEU A 539 18.25 -25.61 -13.89
C LEU A 539 19.12 -25.40 -12.64
N SER A 540 18.51 -25.13 -11.48
CA SER A 540 19.24 -24.99 -10.19
C SER A 540 19.18 -26.28 -9.39
N PHE A 541 20.28 -26.61 -8.72
CA PHE A 541 20.44 -27.86 -8.00
C PHE A 541 20.34 -27.63 -6.49
N ASN A 542 19.47 -28.40 -5.83
CA ASN A 542 19.12 -28.24 -4.40
C ASN A 542 20.31 -28.33 -3.43
N ALA A 543 21.45 -28.88 -3.87
CA ALA A 543 22.67 -28.92 -3.09
C ALA A 543 23.44 -27.57 -3.04
N GLY A 544 22.96 -26.52 -3.70
CA GLY A 544 23.70 -25.25 -3.87
C GLY A 544 24.94 -25.42 -4.76
N THR A 545 24.93 -26.42 -5.65
CA THR A 545 26.08 -26.83 -6.47
C THR A 545 26.22 -26.03 -7.76
N GLY A 546 25.39 -25.00 -7.95
CA GLY A 546 25.38 -24.11 -9.10
C GLY A 546 24.13 -24.24 -9.94
N VAL A 547 24.05 -23.38 -10.97
CA VAL A 547 22.94 -23.32 -11.91
C VAL A 547 23.46 -23.69 -13.29
N LEU A 548 22.75 -24.58 -13.98
CA LEU A 548 23.08 -25.00 -15.33
C LEU A 548 22.26 -24.18 -16.33
N ALA A 549 22.93 -23.48 -17.25
CA ALA A 549 22.30 -22.80 -18.39
C ALA A 549 22.46 -23.65 -19.67
N ILE A 550 21.38 -23.75 -20.45
CA ILE A 550 21.31 -24.54 -21.69
C ILE A 550 20.62 -23.72 -22.77
N ASP A 551 21.23 -23.63 -23.96
CA ASP A 551 20.60 -23.11 -25.18
C ASP A 551 19.61 -24.15 -25.77
N PRO A 552 18.29 -23.89 -25.82
CA PRO A 552 17.31 -24.78 -26.41
C PRO A 552 17.53 -25.03 -27.91
N ALA A 553 18.17 -24.12 -28.65
CA ALA A 553 18.48 -24.31 -30.06
C ALA A 553 19.47 -25.48 -30.31
N ALA A 554 20.17 -25.94 -29.27
CA ALA A 554 21.03 -27.12 -29.33
C ALA A 554 20.29 -28.46 -29.10
N ILE A 555 18.97 -28.46 -28.83
CA ILE A 555 18.15 -29.65 -28.61
C ILE A 555 17.53 -30.14 -29.93
N ASP A 556 18.19 -31.10 -30.58
CA ASP A 556 17.68 -31.76 -31.79
C ASP A 556 16.90 -33.05 -31.45
N LEU A 557 15.57 -32.98 -31.47
CA LEU A 557 14.68 -34.14 -31.23
C LEU A 557 14.86 -35.29 -32.22
N SER A 558 15.43 -35.06 -33.40
CA SER A 558 15.74 -36.12 -34.37
C SER A 558 16.96 -36.96 -33.96
N ASN A 559 17.78 -36.46 -33.04
CA ASN A 559 19.00 -37.07 -32.52
C ASN A 559 18.85 -37.53 -31.06
N SER A 560 17.72 -38.15 -30.73
CA SER A 560 17.43 -38.72 -29.40
C SER A 560 18.54 -39.70 -28.96
N GLY A 561 19.09 -39.53 -27.75
CA GLY A 561 20.29 -40.22 -27.28
C GLY A 561 21.62 -39.55 -27.67
N GLY A 562 21.57 -38.39 -28.31
CA GLY A 562 22.72 -37.54 -28.64
C GLY A 562 23.17 -36.65 -27.48
N THR A 563 23.93 -35.60 -27.81
CA THR A 563 24.52 -34.66 -26.84
C THR A 563 24.12 -33.23 -27.18
N VAL A 564 23.53 -32.52 -26.22
CA VAL A 564 23.25 -31.08 -26.32
C VAL A 564 24.56 -30.32 -26.10
N GLN A 565 24.87 -29.41 -27.02
CA GLN A 565 26.11 -28.62 -27.04
C GLN A 565 25.87 -27.22 -26.47
N GLY A 566 26.90 -26.62 -25.86
CA GLY A 566 26.80 -25.23 -25.38
C GLY A 566 26.04 -25.08 -24.06
N ALA A 567 25.96 -26.12 -23.23
CA ALA A 567 25.51 -25.97 -21.86
C ALA A 567 26.69 -25.50 -20.98
N MET A 568 26.42 -24.67 -19.96
CA MET A 568 27.46 -24.15 -19.06
C MET A 568 27.00 -24.08 -17.61
N VAL A 569 27.94 -24.26 -16.68
CA VAL A 569 27.70 -24.16 -15.24
C VAL A 569 28.01 -22.74 -14.79
N LEU A 570 27.01 -22.08 -14.20
CA LEU A 570 27.10 -20.79 -13.53
C LEU A 570 27.58 -20.99 -12.08
N ASP A 571 27.86 -19.88 -11.38
CA ASP A 571 28.36 -19.92 -10.00
C ASP A 571 27.41 -20.63 -9.01
N SER A 572 27.95 -21.01 -7.85
CA SER A 572 27.21 -21.74 -6.80
C SER A 572 26.02 -20.93 -6.28
N SER A 573 24.83 -21.52 -6.32
CA SER A 573 23.62 -20.99 -5.70
C SER A 573 23.53 -21.34 -4.21
N GLU A 574 22.67 -20.65 -3.46
CA GLU A 574 22.29 -21.12 -2.12
C GLU A 574 21.63 -22.52 -2.18
N ALA A 575 21.83 -23.33 -1.13
CA ALA A 575 21.22 -24.66 -1.04
C ALA A 575 19.75 -24.56 -0.61
N THR A 576 18.88 -25.29 -1.31
CA THR A 576 17.42 -25.17 -1.22
C THR A 576 16.74 -26.53 -1.16
N SER A 577 15.47 -26.58 -0.72
CA SER A 577 14.67 -27.81 -0.76
C SER A 577 13.18 -27.51 -0.64
N SER A 578 12.32 -28.41 -1.14
CA SER A 578 10.85 -28.21 -1.18
C SER A 578 10.49 -26.91 -1.88
N ASN A 579 10.75 -26.89 -3.18
CA ASN A 579 10.86 -25.72 -4.01
C ASN A 579 10.61 -26.08 -5.47
N ASP A 580 10.29 -25.06 -6.28
CA ASP A 580 10.15 -25.15 -7.73
C ASP A 580 10.29 -23.74 -8.35
N GLY A 581 10.62 -23.68 -9.64
CA GLY A 581 10.91 -22.46 -10.38
C GLY A 581 9.72 -21.93 -11.19
N MET A 582 9.61 -20.62 -11.33
CA MET A 582 8.71 -19.95 -12.26
C MET A 582 9.38 -18.68 -12.79
N SER A 583 9.17 -18.32 -14.04
CA SER A 583 9.90 -17.20 -14.66
C SER A 583 9.01 -16.24 -15.42
N CYS A 584 9.42 -14.98 -15.43
CA CYS A 584 8.98 -14.02 -16.43
C CYS A 584 9.84 -14.15 -17.69
N ALA A 585 9.23 -14.16 -18.87
CA ALA A 585 9.93 -14.49 -20.11
C ALA A 585 10.91 -13.41 -20.62
N GLU A 586 10.67 -12.12 -20.32
CA GLU A 586 11.28 -10.96 -21.00
C GLU A 586 12.34 -10.19 -20.18
N VAL A 587 13.04 -10.82 -19.24
CA VAL A 587 14.08 -10.13 -18.44
C VAL A 587 15.50 -10.37 -18.95
N LEU A 588 16.34 -9.33 -18.83
CA LEU A 588 17.76 -9.34 -19.14
C LEU A 588 18.52 -10.27 -18.19
N VAL A 589 18.59 -11.54 -18.56
CA VAL A 589 19.50 -12.52 -17.98
C VAL A 589 20.64 -12.79 -18.97
N VAL A 590 21.84 -13.02 -18.42
CA VAL A 590 23.16 -13.31 -19.04
C VAL A 590 23.09 -13.68 -20.54
N PRO A 591 23.90 -13.05 -21.41
CA PRO A 591 23.90 -13.36 -22.84
C PRO A 591 24.09 -14.87 -23.09
N PRO A 592 23.36 -15.43 -24.08
CA PRO A 592 23.29 -16.88 -24.28
C PRO A 592 24.68 -17.49 -24.55
N PRO A 593 24.85 -18.80 -24.28
CA PRO A 593 26.10 -19.50 -24.49
C PRO A 593 26.69 -19.23 -25.89
N PRO A 594 28.01 -19.02 -26.03
CA PRO A 594 28.60 -18.72 -27.32
C PRO A 594 28.32 -19.87 -28.30
N PRO A 595 27.78 -19.60 -29.51
CA PRO A 595 27.31 -20.64 -30.40
C PRO A 595 28.44 -21.60 -30.80
N PRO A 596 28.15 -22.90 -30.98
CA PRO A 596 29.18 -23.91 -31.25
C PRO A 596 30.08 -23.54 -32.43
N PRO A 597 31.41 -23.76 -32.34
CA PRO A 597 32.34 -23.35 -33.38
C PRO A 597 32.09 -24.12 -34.69
N THR A 598 31.42 -23.47 -35.63
CA THR A 598 31.12 -24.03 -36.95
C THR A 598 32.39 -24.19 -37.78
N THR A 599 32.98 -25.39 -37.75
CA THR A 599 34.14 -25.75 -38.59
C THR A 599 33.79 -25.87 -40.08
N SER A 600 33.50 -24.74 -40.73
CA SER A 600 33.48 -24.67 -42.19
C SER A 600 34.93 -24.75 -42.71
N THR A 601 35.28 -25.88 -43.32
CA THR A 601 36.63 -26.13 -43.84
C THR A 601 36.83 -25.43 -45.19
N THR A 602 36.95 -24.10 -45.17
CA THR A 602 37.15 -23.30 -46.39
C THR A 602 38.63 -23.23 -46.77
N THR A 603 39.07 -24.22 -47.54
CA THR A 603 40.44 -24.28 -48.09
C THR A 603 40.75 -23.05 -48.95
N THR A 604 41.48 -22.08 -48.40
CA THR A 604 41.88 -20.85 -49.13
C THR A 604 43.39 -20.74 -49.20
N THR A 605 43.91 -20.67 -50.43
CA THR A 605 45.36 -20.69 -50.72
C THR A 605 46.08 -19.46 -50.18
N VAL A 606 47.20 -19.68 -49.47
CA VAL A 606 48.06 -18.61 -48.94
C VAL A 606 48.76 -17.84 -50.06
N ALA A 607 48.75 -16.51 -49.96
CA ALA A 607 49.66 -15.59 -50.64
C ALA A 607 50.37 -14.71 -49.59
N PRO A 608 51.59 -14.20 -49.85
CA PRO A 608 52.55 -13.88 -48.80
C PRO A 608 52.35 -12.53 -48.09
N THR A 609 52.96 -12.49 -46.90
CA THR A 609 52.92 -11.45 -45.87
C THR A 609 53.37 -10.05 -46.31
N THR A 610 52.68 -9.01 -45.83
CA THR A 610 53.31 -7.74 -45.47
C THR A 610 53.00 -7.39 -44.03
N THR A 611 54.04 -7.26 -43.21
CA THR A 611 53.96 -7.06 -41.77
C THR A 611 53.71 -5.58 -41.45
N THR A 612 52.63 -5.29 -40.73
CA THR A 612 52.44 -3.98 -40.07
C THR A 612 52.34 -4.23 -38.57
N THR A 613 53.40 -3.89 -37.84
CA THR A 613 53.45 -4.03 -36.38
C THR A 613 52.68 -2.88 -35.74
N VAL A 614 51.53 -3.16 -35.13
CA VAL A 614 50.87 -2.24 -34.19
C VAL A 614 51.32 -2.64 -32.78
N ALA A 615 51.74 -1.65 -32.00
CA ALA A 615 52.20 -1.84 -30.61
C ALA A 615 51.02 -2.21 -29.68
N PRO A 616 51.27 -2.87 -28.53
CA PRO A 616 50.20 -3.16 -27.58
C PRO A 616 49.64 -1.86 -27.00
N THR A 617 48.36 -1.62 -27.21
CA THR A 617 47.61 -0.63 -26.43
C THR A 617 47.51 -1.16 -25.01
N ALA A 618 48.03 -0.43 -24.03
CA ALA A 618 47.86 -0.78 -22.64
C ALA A 618 46.38 -0.67 -22.26
N THR A 619 45.78 -1.76 -21.78
CA THR A 619 44.45 -1.72 -21.16
C THR A 619 44.57 -0.89 -19.89
N THR A 620 44.05 0.33 -19.91
CA THR A 620 43.83 1.10 -18.70
C THR A 620 42.75 0.40 -17.89
N VAL A 621 43.10 -0.10 -16.71
CA VAL A 621 42.11 -0.46 -15.69
C VAL A 621 41.21 0.78 -15.49
N PRO A 622 39.87 0.66 -15.56
CA PRO A 622 38.98 1.78 -15.26
C PRO A 622 39.31 2.32 -13.86
N PRO A 623 39.26 3.64 -13.62
CA PRO A 623 39.42 4.15 -12.27
C PRO A 623 38.26 3.61 -11.41
N GLU A 624 38.60 2.87 -10.37
CA GLU A 624 37.66 2.41 -9.35
C GLU A 624 36.97 3.65 -8.74
N SER A 625 35.64 3.61 -8.69
CA SER A 625 34.81 4.65 -8.10
C SER A 625 33.84 4.03 -7.12
N SER A 626 33.74 4.60 -5.92
CA SER A 626 33.01 4.01 -4.81
C SER A 626 32.25 5.03 -3.95
N ILE A 627 31.20 4.54 -3.30
CA ILE A 627 30.42 5.25 -2.29
C ILE A 627 30.45 4.39 -1.04
N MET A 628 31.03 4.93 0.03
CA MET A 628 31.17 4.24 1.32
C MET A 628 30.18 4.82 2.32
N PHE A 629 29.81 4.03 3.33
CA PHE A 629 28.90 4.45 4.39
C PHE A 629 29.62 4.52 5.75
N ASP A 630 29.39 5.60 6.51
CA ASP A 630 29.87 5.76 7.89
C ASP A 630 28.64 5.92 8.80
N GLU A 631 28.30 4.88 9.56
CA GLU A 631 27.15 4.89 10.47
C GLU A 631 27.33 5.85 11.66
N ASN A 632 28.43 6.59 11.76
CA ASN A 632 28.65 7.70 12.71
C ASN A 632 28.39 7.28 14.18
N GLY A 633 28.75 6.04 14.51
CA GLY A 633 28.51 5.41 15.81
C GLY A 633 27.06 4.96 16.08
N GLY A 634 26.28 4.67 15.04
CA GLY A 634 25.13 3.76 15.08
C GLY A 634 25.56 2.29 15.03
N SER A 635 24.60 1.39 14.85
CA SER A 635 24.83 -0.04 14.60
C SER A 635 25.33 -0.27 13.18
N GLU A 636 26.28 -1.19 13.01
CA GLU A 636 26.79 -1.60 11.69
C GLU A 636 25.65 -2.07 10.76
N CYS A 637 25.68 -1.60 9.52
CA CYS A 637 24.84 -2.06 8.42
C CYS A 637 25.71 -2.89 7.47
N ALA A 638 25.40 -4.18 7.32
CA ALA A 638 26.18 -5.05 6.44
C ALA A 638 26.04 -4.62 4.96
N ASP A 639 27.17 -4.63 4.25
CA ASP A 639 27.28 -4.52 2.79
C ASP A 639 26.62 -3.28 2.14
N LEU A 640 26.65 -2.13 2.83
CA LEU A 640 26.25 -0.84 2.25
C LEU A 640 27.26 -0.24 1.25
N ASP A 641 28.54 -0.60 1.34
CA ASP A 641 29.60 0.00 0.52
C ASP A 641 29.47 -0.42 -0.96
N GLN A 642 29.34 0.58 -1.84
CA GLN A 642 29.09 0.36 -3.27
C GLN A 642 30.30 0.75 -4.13
N SER A 643 30.52 0.01 -5.22
CA SER A 643 31.53 0.33 -6.24
C SER A 643 30.90 0.24 -7.63
N GLY A 644 31.31 1.13 -8.54
CA GLY A 644 30.70 1.21 -9.87
C GLY A 644 31.48 2.04 -10.87
N THR A 645 30.88 2.28 -12.04
CA THR A 645 31.51 3.06 -13.10
C THR A 645 31.37 4.57 -12.82
N PRO A 646 32.43 5.39 -13.04
CA PRO A 646 32.37 6.82 -12.76
C PRO A 646 31.21 7.54 -13.46
N ASN A 647 30.46 8.35 -12.70
CA ASN A 647 29.26 9.07 -13.10
C ASN A 647 28.02 8.21 -13.45
N ALA A 648 28.06 6.89 -13.23
CA ALA A 648 26.83 6.09 -13.24
C ALA A 648 26.01 6.38 -11.96
N SER A 649 24.68 6.32 -12.07
CA SER A 649 23.78 6.42 -10.91
C SER A 649 23.55 5.06 -10.26
N THR A 650 23.44 5.08 -8.94
CA THR A 650 23.07 3.97 -8.05
C THR A 650 22.08 4.48 -7.01
N ALA A 651 21.49 3.59 -6.21
CA ALA A 651 20.61 3.92 -5.11
C ALA A 651 21.39 3.90 -3.78
N VAL A 652 21.14 4.88 -2.91
CA VAL A 652 21.62 4.87 -1.52
C VAL A 652 20.96 3.70 -0.78
N GLY A 653 21.76 2.84 -0.14
CA GLY A 653 21.25 1.58 0.44
C GLY A 653 20.24 1.78 1.58
N ASP A 654 19.30 0.84 1.69
CA ASP A 654 18.07 0.98 2.49
C ASP A 654 18.23 0.61 3.99
N CYS A 655 19.46 0.47 4.50
CA CYS A 655 19.67 0.21 5.91
C CYS A 655 19.62 1.51 6.74
N GLU A 656 18.79 1.51 7.79
CA GLU A 656 18.76 2.56 8.80
C GLU A 656 19.56 2.12 10.04
N PRO A 657 20.81 2.59 10.23
CA PRO A 657 21.60 2.24 11.40
C PRO A 657 20.94 2.78 12.68
N THR A 658 20.91 1.97 13.73
CA THR A 658 20.24 2.30 15.00
C THR A 658 21.23 2.82 16.04
N LYS A 659 20.84 3.83 16.82
CA LYS A 659 21.71 4.42 17.86
C LYS A 659 20.93 4.63 19.16
N PRO A 660 21.26 3.94 20.26
CA PRO A 660 20.47 4.03 21.49
C PRO A 660 20.21 5.47 21.97
N GLY A 661 18.94 5.76 22.23
CA GLY A 661 18.49 7.10 22.64
C GLY A 661 18.54 8.17 21.53
N HIS A 662 18.66 7.77 20.26
CA HIS A 662 18.66 8.67 19.10
C HIS A 662 17.79 8.11 17.96
N THR A 663 17.17 9.00 17.20
CA THR A 663 16.46 8.72 15.93
C THR A 663 17.44 8.95 14.78
N PHE A 664 17.48 8.02 13.83
CA PHE A 664 18.19 8.20 12.56
C PHE A 664 17.43 9.19 11.68
N ILE A 665 18.15 10.11 11.01
CA ILE A 665 17.56 11.19 10.21
C ILE A 665 17.80 11.00 8.70
N GLY A 666 18.77 10.17 8.33
CA GLY A 666 19.19 9.95 6.96
C GLY A 666 20.70 10.11 6.77
N TRP A 667 21.12 10.01 5.52
CA TRP A 667 22.52 10.07 5.11
C TRP A 667 22.89 11.47 4.59
N ASN A 668 24.12 11.94 4.87
CA ASN A 668 24.63 13.22 4.39
C ASN A 668 26.08 13.11 3.92
N GLU A 669 26.50 13.84 2.87
CA GLU A 669 27.90 13.86 2.41
C GLU A 669 28.90 14.31 3.48
N ASN A 670 28.44 15.04 4.50
CA ASN A 670 29.25 15.46 5.64
C ASN A 670 28.57 15.11 6.97
N CYS A 671 29.33 14.51 7.88
CA CYS A 671 28.91 14.18 9.26
C CYS A 671 28.48 15.41 10.10
N ASP A 672 28.72 16.64 9.62
CA ASP A 672 28.31 17.90 10.24
C ASP A 672 27.07 18.55 9.60
N GLU A 673 26.36 17.80 8.73
CA GLU A 673 25.12 18.20 8.05
C GLU A 673 25.27 19.34 7.02
N SER A 674 26.50 19.73 6.69
CA SER A 674 26.78 20.79 5.71
C SER A 674 26.70 20.36 4.24
N GLY A 675 26.58 19.05 3.97
CA GLY A 675 26.50 18.48 2.63
C GLY A 675 25.08 18.17 2.14
N THR A 676 24.99 17.50 0.99
CA THR A 676 23.73 17.05 0.40
C THR A 676 23.12 15.91 1.23
N TRP A 677 21.80 15.92 1.38
CA TRP A 677 21.04 14.89 2.08
C TRP A 677 20.53 13.81 1.12
N TYR A 678 20.56 12.56 1.59
CA TYR A 678 20.05 11.39 0.89
C TYR A 678 19.20 10.54 1.83
N SER A 679 18.00 10.17 1.37
CA SER A 679 17.19 9.11 1.99
C SER A 679 17.70 7.73 1.54
N ALA A 680 17.20 6.68 2.17
CA ALA A 680 17.16 5.34 1.57
C ALA A 680 16.59 5.40 0.14
N SER A 681 17.07 4.53 -0.74
CA SER A 681 16.77 4.44 -2.18
C SER A 681 16.99 5.72 -3.02
N ALA A 682 17.54 6.81 -2.46
CA ALA A 682 17.79 8.03 -3.22
C ALA A 682 18.85 7.82 -4.30
N SER A 683 18.66 8.39 -5.49
CA SER A 683 19.67 8.28 -6.56
C SER A 683 20.90 9.14 -6.27
N ILE A 684 22.07 8.51 -6.28
CA ILE A 684 23.39 9.13 -6.14
C ILE A 684 24.29 8.67 -7.28
N SER A 685 25.17 9.52 -7.77
CA SER A 685 26.13 9.15 -8.83
C SER A 685 27.51 8.85 -8.25
N PHE A 686 28.14 7.79 -8.73
CA PHE A 686 29.54 7.48 -8.42
C PHE A 686 30.45 8.64 -8.82
N PRO A 687 31.42 9.06 -7.98
CA PRO A 687 32.28 10.21 -8.30
C PRO A 687 33.10 9.98 -9.59
N GLU A 688 33.48 11.08 -10.27
CA GLU A 688 34.27 11.03 -11.51
C GLU A 688 35.64 10.32 -11.31
N SER A 689 36.15 10.30 -10.07
CA SER A 689 37.22 9.42 -9.61
C SER A 689 37.28 9.32 -8.08
N GLY A 690 37.58 8.15 -7.53
CA GLY A 690 37.86 7.97 -6.09
C GLY A 690 36.63 7.57 -5.28
N THR A 691 36.55 8.04 -4.04
CA THR A 691 35.56 7.58 -3.06
C THR A 691 34.80 8.75 -2.44
N THR A 692 33.48 8.67 -2.45
CA THR A 692 32.58 9.51 -1.65
C THR A 692 32.19 8.75 -0.38
N THR A 693 31.98 9.43 0.74
CA THR A 693 31.46 8.82 1.97
C THR A 693 30.16 9.51 2.38
N LEU A 694 29.14 8.73 2.73
CA LEU A 694 27.90 9.21 3.33
C LEU A 694 27.90 8.91 4.83
N CYS A 695 27.72 9.97 5.63
CA CYS A 695 27.62 9.88 7.08
C CYS A 695 26.17 9.73 7.53
N GLY A 696 25.90 8.79 8.43
CA GLY A 696 24.60 8.67 9.08
C GLY A 696 24.37 9.80 10.10
N ILE A 697 23.25 10.50 10.02
CA ILE A 697 22.92 11.58 10.96
C ILE A 697 21.87 11.13 11.97
N PHE A 698 22.08 11.52 13.22
CA PHE A 698 21.25 11.12 14.36
C PHE A 698 20.83 12.34 15.19
N ARG A 699 19.58 12.35 15.64
CA ARG A 699 19.07 13.31 16.65
C ARG A 699 18.78 12.56 17.94
N PRO A 700 19.10 13.11 19.13
CA PRO A 700 18.65 12.53 20.39
C PRO A 700 17.13 12.34 20.36
N ILE A 701 16.66 11.18 20.80
CA ILE A 701 15.25 11.00 21.14
C ILE A 701 15.02 11.93 22.34
N GLU A 702 14.41 13.08 22.08
CA GLU A 702 13.77 13.84 23.15
C GLU A 702 12.59 13.00 23.65
N LEU A 703 12.91 12.06 24.55
CA LEU A 703 11.96 11.62 25.55
C LEU A 703 11.33 12.89 26.08
N ALA A 704 10.01 12.98 25.99
CA ALA A 704 9.24 14.05 26.60
C ALA A 704 9.51 14.02 28.10
N SER A 705 10.58 14.72 28.50
CA SER A 705 10.82 15.04 29.88
C SER A 705 9.56 15.75 30.35
N THR A 706 9.19 15.55 31.60
CA THR A 706 8.23 16.42 32.28
C THR A 706 8.90 17.77 32.59
N GLY A 707 9.46 18.36 31.52
CA GLY A 707 10.18 19.61 31.45
C GLY A 707 9.19 20.73 31.33
N GLN A 708 8.99 21.42 32.45
CA GLN A 708 8.38 22.74 32.49
C GLN A 708 9.04 23.63 31.42
N SER A 709 8.32 23.94 30.34
CA SER A 709 8.85 24.85 29.32
C SER A 709 9.01 26.24 29.92
N SER A 710 10.27 26.65 30.04
CA SER A 710 10.69 27.88 30.71
C SER A 710 10.53 29.12 29.82
N HIS A 711 9.33 29.34 29.29
CA HIS A 711 8.96 30.62 28.68
C HIS A 711 8.16 31.48 29.66
N GLN A 712 8.88 32.34 30.38
CA GLN A 712 8.30 33.50 31.08
C GLN A 712 7.81 34.53 30.04
N PRO A 713 6.50 34.79 29.90
CA PRO A 713 6.05 35.99 29.21
C PRO A 713 6.37 37.21 30.08
N LEU A 714 7.20 38.11 29.56
CA LEU A 714 7.52 39.40 30.16
C LEU A 714 6.34 40.39 30.06
N ALA A 715 5.17 40.07 30.64
CA ALA A 715 4.12 41.00 31.09
C ALA A 715 2.84 40.29 31.60
N LEU A 716 2.64 40.18 32.94
CA LEU A 716 1.37 40.60 33.60
C LEU A 716 1.41 40.60 35.15
N ALA A 717 2.38 41.27 35.75
CA ALA A 717 2.52 41.36 37.22
C ALA A 717 1.52 42.33 37.92
N VAL A 718 0.24 42.40 37.52
CA VAL A 718 -0.77 43.31 38.13
C VAL A 718 -2.21 42.74 38.22
N VAL A 719 -2.42 41.51 38.71
CA VAL A 719 -3.78 41.05 39.10
C VAL A 719 -3.83 40.30 40.45
N GLY A 720 -2.79 39.52 40.80
CA GLY A 720 -2.81 38.67 42.01
C GLY A 720 -2.86 39.38 43.38
N ALA A 721 -2.61 40.70 43.45
CA ALA A 721 -2.53 41.43 44.72
C ALA A 721 -3.87 41.98 45.24
N ALA A 722 -4.94 41.98 44.44
CA ALA A 722 -6.20 42.66 44.78
C ALA A 722 -7.13 41.84 45.69
N ILE A 723 -7.13 40.50 45.58
CA ILE A 723 -8.12 39.64 46.25
C ILE A 723 -7.71 39.33 47.71
N SER A 724 -6.42 39.17 48.01
CA SER A 724 -5.95 38.92 49.38
C SER A 724 -6.08 40.13 50.32
N LEU A 725 -6.07 41.37 49.79
CA LEU A 725 -6.21 42.58 50.60
C LEU A 725 -7.67 42.83 51.05
N LEU A 726 -8.65 42.44 50.24
CA LEU A 726 -10.08 42.52 50.56
C LEU A 726 -10.52 41.49 51.63
N ILE A 727 -9.87 40.33 51.68
CA ILE A 727 -10.12 39.30 52.70
C ILE A 727 -9.46 39.66 54.05
N PHE A 728 -8.35 40.40 54.06
CA PHE A 728 -7.73 40.88 55.30
C PHE A 728 -8.39 42.13 55.91
N LEU A 729 -9.02 43.00 55.10
CA LEU A 729 -9.74 44.18 55.60
C LEU A 729 -11.13 43.86 56.16
N SER A 730 -11.82 42.85 55.62
CA SER A 730 -13.13 42.41 56.12
C SER A 730 -13.08 41.73 57.50
N ARG A 731 -11.94 41.11 57.88
CA ARG A 731 -11.75 40.51 59.23
C ARG A 731 -11.35 41.50 60.33
N ARG A 732 -11.07 42.79 60.03
CA ARG A 732 -10.78 43.82 61.06
C ARG A 732 -11.97 44.67 61.49
N TRP A 733 -13.10 44.64 60.78
CA TRP A 733 -14.29 45.42 61.15
C TRP A 733 -15.20 44.76 62.20
N PHE A 734 -14.98 43.48 62.55
CA PHE A 734 -15.79 42.77 63.56
C PHE A 734 -15.21 42.77 64.98
N ALA A 735 -14.09 43.49 65.23
CA ALA A 735 -13.38 43.46 66.51
C ALA A 735 -13.33 44.80 67.27
N ILE A 736 -13.93 45.88 66.76
CA ILE A 736 -13.99 47.20 67.44
C ILE A 736 -15.42 47.74 67.47
N ARG A 737 -16.31 46.99 68.15
CA ARG A 737 -17.54 47.54 68.75
C ARG A 737 -17.94 46.77 70.01
N SER A 738 -16.98 46.72 70.95
CA SER A 738 -17.20 46.39 72.35
C SER A 738 -16.34 47.36 73.17
N VAL A 739 -16.94 47.95 74.22
CA VAL A 739 -16.39 49.01 75.10
C VAL A 739 -16.43 50.44 74.52
N ARG A 740 -17.48 51.17 74.97
CA ARG A 740 -17.69 52.64 75.01
C ARG A 740 -17.88 53.38 73.69
#